data_AF-A0A8T4LBH9-F1
#
_entry.id   AF-A0A8T4LBH9-F1
#
_cell.length_a   1.000
_cell.length_b   1.000
_cell.length_c   1.000
_cell.angle_alpha   90.00
_cell.angle_beta   90.00
_cell.angle_gamma   90.00
#
_symmetry.space_group_name_H-M   'P 1'
#
loop_
_entity.id
_entity.type
_entity.pdbx_description
1 polymer ?
#
loop_
_entity_poly.entity_id
_entity_poly.type
_entity_poly.pdbx_seq_one_letter_code
_entity_poly.pdbx_strand_id
1 'polypeptide(L)'
;MKESLRRIDRVRFELPAAGSMNVPVRLFANDRILPTIDDQTLQQAKNVASMPGIVGNMLLMADCHLGYGMPVGGVAGFDVNEGVISPSAVGYDINCLPGETRILTRFGYSLPIAAFKEKIETEQLICFWENEKTKTPIIRFFERPEKEVLYQITTESGKQIRATKDHPILTKQGMKECEKLGLELVATFSFEGIPFEPPSSRIIISEEDFAKSYPYHGKALEYALRFLKKQNLLPLTEDNPKFPLLVKIAGFIQGDGSLHFLKKHGATVGFYGEKEDLKEIKKDLKEIGFSSVLYSRTRVHKIKTMYDTFSFVREETSLNCPSRSFAGLLAALGCTTGNKAKKIYGLPSWLQTCPKWMKRLYLAALFGAELSSPDTVTDAPYNFYGPVLSMNKRIAAMEGGRIFLEEVKQLLKEFGIESTLINEREELINEKGEISIRLRLQISSVPENLEKLWEKIGFEYNKQKQFLAAVATSYLQIKQKMLAERTQSIATARMLKNEGLTLQEITQRIGNPYINERFVARSIWENRKTNVRTATKFETFDGFLQVRTEGLDQSGQVWEKIIKIEQLPFEGNVYDFTVENEAHNFVANSITVSNCGMRLMTTNLSIKDVQPKLKTLVSELFKSVPVGVGRKGLLTLSENDFDEVMVHGAKWLVKNGFGWKKDLDAIEENGAIKGADPAKVSQKARQRGTDQLGTLGSGNHYLEVQVSRARDVDDPKIAKKFGISSPDQVMVMIHCGSRGFGHQVCSDYATEFVSTMKKFDISVADRDLACVPFQSEPGQDYFAGMNCAANNAFANRQLIMHRVREVFSKVFESSAEDLEMNLVYDVCHNIAKVEPYKFDGKTRKVVVHRKGATRCFGPGQPGLSDRFQKTGQPVIVGGSMETGSYVCVGTQQAMDESLGSTMHGSGRTMSRQKAKELYRGNELLASMESRGIIVKAASMQGLAEEAGAAYKNISDVVDTMHEAGISKKVCRLAPIGNIKG
;
A
#
# COMPACT_ATOMS: atom_id res chain seq x y z
N MET A 1 -20.30 28.89 -3.22
CA MET A 1 -19.40 29.73 -2.40
C MET A 1 -18.66 30.78 -3.22
N LYS A 2 -18.33 30.55 -4.50
CA LYS A 2 -17.74 31.57 -5.38
C LYS A 2 -18.38 32.96 -5.32
N GLU A 3 -19.70 33.06 -5.17
CA GLU A 3 -20.47 34.32 -5.05
C GLU A 3 -20.05 35.20 -3.85
N SER A 4 -19.39 34.62 -2.85
CA SER A 4 -18.85 35.34 -1.68
C SER A 4 -17.42 35.87 -1.90
N LEU A 5 -16.78 35.57 -3.04
CA LEU A 5 -15.46 36.10 -3.39
C LEU A 5 -15.56 37.56 -3.83
N ARG A 6 -14.84 38.43 -3.14
CA ARG A 6 -14.65 39.84 -3.55
C ARG A 6 -13.46 39.92 -4.50
N ARG A 7 -13.66 40.47 -5.69
CA ARG A 7 -12.55 40.80 -6.60
C ARG A 7 -11.82 42.03 -6.05
N ILE A 8 -10.50 41.93 -5.88
CA ILE A 8 -9.63 43.04 -5.46
C ILE A 8 -9.06 43.72 -6.71
N ASP A 9 -8.52 42.93 -7.64
CA ASP A 9 -8.00 43.41 -8.92
C ASP A 9 -8.23 42.36 -10.02
N ARG A 10 -7.50 42.45 -11.14
CA ARG A 10 -7.63 41.50 -12.26
C ARG A 10 -7.30 40.05 -11.89
N VAL A 11 -6.41 39.82 -10.93
CA VAL A 11 -5.87 38.50 -10.59
C VAL A 11 -6.01 38.15 -9.11
N ARG A 12 -6.37 39.10 -8.25
CA ARG A 12 -6.62 38.89 -6.82
C ARG A 12 -8.11 38.83 -6.49
N PHE A 13 -8.48 37.77 -5.78
CA PHE A 13 -9.79 37.59 -5.15
C PHE A 13 -9.62 37.30 -3.66
N GLU A 14 -10.61 37.66 -2.85
CA GLU A 14 -10.58 37.42 -1.41
C GLU A 14 -11.93 36.90 -0.92
N LEU A 15 -11.87 35.91 -0.03
CA LEU A 15 -12.98 35.44 0.78
C LEU A 15 -12.78 36.02 2.19
N PRO A 16 -13.58 37.04 2.60
CA PRO A 16 -13.43 37.66 3.90
C PRO A 16 -13.59 36.65 5.04
N ALA A 17 -12.86 36.87 6.14
CA ALA A 17 -13.01 36.08 7.36
C ALA A 17 -14.45 36.14 7.89
N ALA A 18 -15.06 34.97 8.11
CA ALA A 18 -16.42 34.83 8.63
C ALA A 18 -16.57 33.50 9.38
N GLY A 19 -17.46 33.47 10.38
CA GLY A 19 -17.67 32.27 11.21
C GLY A 19 -16.43 31.93 12.04
N SER A 20 -15.88 30.73 11.86
CA SER A 20 -14.68 30.23 12.56
C SER A 20 -13.35 30.71 11.99
N MET A 21 -13.35 31.46 10.89
CA MET A 21 -12.12 31.87 10.21
C MET A 21 -11.36 32.93 11.00
N ASN A 22 -10.12 32.62 11.40
CA ASN A 22 -9.19 33.53 12.06
C ASN A 22 -8.56 34.53 11.07
N VAL A 23 -8.46 34.15 9.79
CA VAL A 23 -7.87 34.94 8.69
C VAL A 23 -8.71 34.86 7.42
N PRO A 24 -8.58 35.79 6.45
CA PRO A 24 -9.21 35.67 5.14
C PRO A 24 -8.57 34.55 4.29
N VAL A 25 -9.26 34.14 3.21
CA VAL A 25 -8.61 33.39 2.11
C VAL A 25 -8.31 34.34 0.95
N ARG A 26 -7.05 34.45 0.56
CA ARG A 26 -6.59 35.22 -0.61
C ARG A 26 -6.31 34.25 -1.77
N LEU A 27 -6.98 34.47 -2.89
CA LEU A 27 -6.91 33.64 -4.10
C LEU A 27 -6.27 34.43 -5.25
N PHE A 28 -5.28 33.82 -5.90
CA PHE A 28 -4.72 34.31 -7.16
C PHE A 28 -5.35 33.55 -8.33
N ALA A 29 -6.15 34.23 -9.16
CA ALA A 29 -6.80 33.67 -10.34
C ALA A 29 -7.16 34.77 -11.35
N ASN A 30 -6.78 34.62 -12.62
CA ASN A 30 -7.35 35.44 -13.71
C ASN A 30 -8.73 34.90 -14.15
N ASP A 31 -9.42 35.60 -15.06
CA ASP A 31 -10.77 35.22 -15.53
C ASP A 31 -10.84 33.87 -16.27
N ARG A 32 -9.70 33.28 -16.69
CA ARG A 32 -9.61 31.91 -17.26
C ARG A 32 -9.40 30.85 -16.18
N ILE A 33 -8.70 31.19 -15.08
CA ILE A 33 -8.41 30.30 -13.96
C ILE A 33 -9.60 30.21 -12.99
N LEU A 34 -10.29 31.32 -12.70
CA LEU A 34 -11.39 31.37 -11.72
C LEU A 34 -12.56 30.39 -12.00
N PRO A 35 -12.95 30.11 -13.25
CA PRO A 35 -13.91 29.04 -13.55
C PRO A 35 -13.45 27.65 -13.10
N THR A 36 -12.16 27.34 -13.21
CA THR A 36 -11.58 26.00 -12.97
C THR A 36 -11.53 25.56 -11.50
N ILE A 37 -11.59 26.52 -10.57
CA ILE A 37 -11.53 26.25 -9.13
C ILE A 37 -12.91 25.80 -8.66
N ASP A 38 -13.01 24.75 -7.85
CA ASP A 38 -14.28 24.26 -7.32
C ASP A 38 -14.60 24.84 -5.92
N ASP A 39 -15.86 24.67 -5.48
CA ASP A 39 -16.32 25.17 -4.17
C ASP A 39 -15.75 24.35 -2.97
N GLN A 40 -15.30 23.11 -3.16
CA GLN A 40 -14.70 22.27 -2.10
C GLN A 40 -13.26 22.70 -1.81
N THR A 41 -12.48 23.08 -2.84
CA THR A 41 -11.18 23.77 -2.72
C THR A 41 -11.31 25.02 -1.83
N LEU A 42 -12.35 25.83 -2.04
CA LEU A 42 -12.62 27.00 -1.19
C LEU A 42 -13.00 26.62 0.24
N GLN A 43 -13.73 25.52 0.46
CA GLN A 43 -14.09 25.06 1.80
C GLN A 43 -12.88 24.53 2.58
N GLN A 44 -12.01 23.74 1.95
CA GLN A 44 -10.74 23.31 2.57
C GLN A 44 -9.88 24.53 2.97
N ALA A 45 -9.83 25.57 2.15
CA ALA A 45 -9.15 26.81 2.50
C ALA A 45 -9.79 27.53 3.72
N LYS A 46 -11.12 27.55 3.86
CA LYS A 46 -11.78 28.05 5.08
C LYS A 46 -11.44 27.22 6.34
N ASN A 47 -11.36 25.90 6.19
CA ASN A 47 -11.03 25.01 7.31
C ASN A 47 -9.62 25.31 7.83
N VAL A 48 -8.65 25.49 6.93
CA VAL A 48 -7.28 25.92 7.28
C VAL A 48 -7.24 27.35 7.84
N ALA A 49 -8.02 28.27 7.26
CA ALA A 49 -8.17 29.64 7.77
C ALA A 49 -8.79 29.71 9.19
N SER A 50 -9.35 28.61 9.71
CA SER A 50 -9.91 28.48 11.05
C SER A 50 -8.94 27.83 12.07
N MET A 51 -7.72 27.45 11.66
CA MET A 51 -6.78 26.74 12.53
C MET A 51 -6.08 27.67 13.55
N PRO A 52 -5.64 27.16 14.73
CA PRO A 52 -5.04 27.99 15.78
C PRO A 52 -3.72 28.65 15.37
N GLY A 53 -3.56 29.93 15.74
CA GLY A 53 -2.33 30.71 15.52
C GLY A 53 -1.93 30.94 14.05
N ILE A 54 -2.85 30.75 13.10
CA ILE A 54 -2.65 31.17 11.70
C ILE A 54 -2.61 32.70 11.60
N VAL A 55 -1.74 33.25 10.76
CA VAL A 55 -1.51 34.70 10.62
C VAL A 55 -1.45 35.15 9.16
N GLY A 56 -1.91 36.38 8.91
CA GLY A 56 -1.98 36.96 7.56
C GLY A 56 -3.21 36.49 6.79
N ASN A 57 -3.02 35.58 5.85
CA ASN A 57 -4.08 34.98 5.02
C ASN A 57 -3.82 33.48 4.83
N MET A 58 -4.88 32.70 4.64
CA MET A 58 -4.75 31.43 3.92
C MET A 58 -4.65 31.74 2.42
N LEU A 59 -3.61 31.26 1.75
CA LEU A 59 -3.30 31.62 0.38
C LEU A 59 -3.64 30.47 -0.58
N LEU A 60 -4.24 30.79 -1.73
CA LEU A 60 -4.45 29.88 -2.85
C LEU A 60 -3.77 30.41 -4.11
N MET A 61 -2.79 29.66 -4.61
CA MET A 61 -2.05 29.94 -5.84
C MET A 61 -2.90 29.62 -7.09
N ALA A 62 -2.51 30.13 -8.27
CA ALA A 62 -3.30 29.96 -9.51
C ALA A 62 -3.46 28.50 -9.98
N ASP A 63 -2.56 27.60 -9.57
CA ASP A 63 -2.63 26.16 -9.78
C ASP A 63 -3.50 25.42 -8.75
N CYS A 64 -4.15 26.13 -7.82
CA CYS A 64 -4.91 25.49 -6.74
C CYS A 64 -6.05 24.59 -7.21
N HIS A 65 -6.22 23.48 -6.51
CA HIS A 65 -7.26 22.47 -6.74
C HIS A 65 -7.43 21.59 -5.49
N LEU A 66 -8.47 20.77 -5.49
CA LEU A 66 -8.90 19.98 -4.34
C LEU A 66 -7.77 19.11 -3.77
N GLY A 67 -7.52 19.24 -2.47
CA GLY A 67 -6.52 18.49 -1.74
C GLY A 67 -7.13 17.66 -0.62
N TYR A 68 -6.44 17.60 0.52
CA TYR A 68 -6.83 16.79 1.69
C TYR A 68 -6.45 17.56 2.95
N GLY A 69 -7.43 17.94 3.78
CA GLY A 69 -7.28 18.99 4.79
C GLY A 69 -7.00 20.36 4.16
N MET A 70 -5.77 20.61 3.74
CA MET A 70 -5.37 21.77 2.92
C MET A 70 -5.40 21.43 1.41
N PRO A 71 -5.83 22.38 0.54
CA PRO A 71 -5.77 22.23 -0.91
C PRO A 71 -4.34 22.05 -1.45
N VAL A 72 -4.24 21.54 -2.67
CA VAL A 72 -3.03 21.67 -3.49
C VAL A 72 -2.98 23.10 -4.03
N GLY A 73 -1.80 23.72 -4.12
CA GLY A 73 -1.65 25.16 -4.35
C GLY A 73 -1.94 26.01 -3.11
N GLY A 74 -1.99 25.40 -1.92
CA GLY A 74 -2.24 26.07 -0.64
C GLY A 74 -0.96 26.52 0.06
N VAL A 75 -1.01 27.68 0.73
CA VAL A 75 0.03 28.15 1.65
C VAL A 75 -0.59 28.80 2.89
N ALA A 76 -0.13 28.40 4.08
CA ALA A 76 -0.58 28.94 5.36
C ALA A 76 0.61 29.21 6.30
N GLY A 77 0.64 30.37 6.96
CA GLY A 77 1.66 30.71 7.96
C GLY A 77 1.09 30.69 9.37
N PHE A 78 1.73 29.96 10.28
CA PHE A 78 1.35 29.86 11.69
C PHE A 78 2.45 30.45 12.58
N ASP A 79 2.14 31.26 13.60
CA ASP A 79 3.17 31.80 14.50
C ASP A 79 3.97 30.68 15.18
N VAL A 80 5.30 30.82 15.30
CA VAL A 80 6.11 29.73 15.86
C VAL A 80 5.83 29.44 17.34
N ASN A 81 5.22 30.35 18.09
CA ASN A 81 4.95 30.19 19.52
C ASN A 81 3.50 29.80 19.79
N GLU A 82 2.56 30.48 19.13
CA GLU A 82 1.11 30.35 19.34
C GLU A 82 0.42 29.43 18.31
N GLY A 83 1.11 29.13 17.20
CA GLY A 83 0.59 28.37 16.08
C GLY A 83 1.00 26.90 16.06
N VAL A 84 0.48 26.19 15.05
CA VAL A 84 0.52 24.74 14.96
C VAL A 84 1.35 24.23 13.78
N ILE A 85 1.72 22.95 13.84
CA ILE A 85 2.28 22.20 12.71
C ILE A 85 1.41 20.98 12.38
N SER A 86 1.17 20.72 11.09
CA SER A 86 0.32 19.63 10.60
C SER A 86 0.97 18.88 9.43
N PRO A 87 1.25 17.56 9.57
CA PRO A 87 1.79 16.77 8.47
C PRO A 87 0.87 16.73 7.25
N SER A 88 -0.44 16.80 7.47
CA SER A 88 -1.45 16.68 6.42
C SER A 88 -1.66 17.98 5.63
N ALA A 89 -1.42 19.13 6.27
CA ALA A 89 -1.28 20.41 5.59
C ALA A 89 0.09 20.56 4.88
N VAL A 90 1.09 19.72 5.19
CA VAL A 90 2.30 19.55 4.35
C VAL A 90 2.00 18.64 3.15
N GLY A 91 1.37 17.48 3.38
CA GLY A 91 0.72 16.67 2.36
C GLY A 91 0.97 15.16 2.41
N TYR A 92 0.07 14.43 1.74
CA TYR A 92 0.25 13.07 1.24
C TYR A 92 -0.15 13.04 -0.24
N ASP A 93 0.31 12.03 -0.95
CA ASP A 93 -0.02 11.79 -2.37
C ASP A 93 -0.95 10.54 -2.44
N ILE A 94 -2.22 10.71 -2.81
CA ILE A 94 -3.34 9.78 -2.46
C ILE A 94 -4.08 9.19 -3.69
N ASN A 95 -4.70 8.02 -3.54
CA ASN A 95 -5.56 7.30 -4.52
C ASN A 95 -6.82 6.71 -3.81
N CYS A 96 -7.85 6.10 -4.47
CA CYS A 96 -9.07 5.63 -3.74
C CYS A 96 -9.84 4.37 -4.28
N LEU A 97 -10.73 3.81 -3.46
CA LEU A 97 -11.60 2.62 -3.68
C LEU A 97 -13.06 2.85 -3.22
N PRO A 98 -14.10 2.30 -3.86
CA PRO A 98 -15.50 2.48 -3.44
C PRO A 98 -15.87 1.70 -2.16
N GLY A 99 -16.87 2.22 -1.44
CA GLY A 99 -17.23 1.82 -0.07
C GLY A 99 -17.53 0.35 0.18
N GLU A 100 -18.03 -0.39 -0.81
CA GLU A 100 -18.33 -1.82 -0.70
C GLU A 100 -17.09 -2.72 -0.82
N THR A 101 -15.94 -2.18 -1.24
CA THR A 101 -14.70 -2.95 -1.47
C THR A 101 -14.30 -3.70 -0.19
N ARG A 102 -14.20 -5.02 -0.28
CA ARG A 102 -13.91 -5.92 0.83
C ARG A 102 -12.41 -5.90 1.15
N ILE A 103 -12.08 -5.53 2.39
CA ILE A 103 -10.71 -5.46 2.88
C ILE A 103 -10.48 -6.61 3.87
N LEU A 104 -9.37 -7.31 3.73
CA LEU A 104 -9.04 -8.48 4.55
C LEU A 104 -8.30 -8.09 5.85
N THR A 105 -8.81 -8.57 6.98
CA THR A 105 -8.26 -8.28 8.32
C THR A 105 -7.35 -9.39 8.86
N ARG A 106 -6.62 -9.07 9.93
CA ARG A 106 -5.69 -9.97 10.65
C ARG A 106 -6.27 -11.28 11.17
N PHE A 107 -7.60 -11.37 11.29
CA PHE A 107 -8.32 -12.54 11.78
C PHE A 107 -8.98 -13.37 10.65
N GLY A 108 -8.77 -12.98 9.38
CA GLY A 108 -9.38 -13.68 8.25
C GLY A 108 -10.89 -13.49 8.18
N TYR A 109 -11.38 -12.32 8.57
CA TYR A 109 -12.67 -11.80 8.12
C TYR A 109 -12.48 -10.59 7.21
N SER A 110 -13.48 -10.32 6.37
CA SER A 110 -13.50 -9.18 5.46
C SER A 110 -14.65 -8.22 5.75
N LEU A 111 -14.34 -6.93 5.70
CA LEU A 111 -15.22 -5.79 5.94
C LEU A 111 -15.28 -4.90 4.70
N PRO A 112 -16.41 -4.24 4.37
CA PRO A 112 -16.43 -3.16 3.38
C PRO A 112 -15.52 -2.00 3.84
N ILE A 113 -14.79 -1.37 2.93
CA ILE A 113 -13.85 -0.28 3.26
C ILE A 113 -14.53 0.86 4.01
N ALA A 114 -15.76 1.22 3.64
CA ALA A 114 -16.56 2.24 4.33
C ALA A 114 -16.74 1.96 5.85
N ALA A 115 -16.80 0.68 6.26
CA ALA A 115 -17.02 0.27 7.64
C ALA A 115 -15.78 0.43 8.54
N PHE A 116 -14.61 0.75 7.99
CA PHE A 116 -13.39 0.95 8.81
C PHE A 116 -13.34 2.30 9.53
N LYS A 117 -14.21 3.26 9.16
CA LYS A 117 -14.31 4.60 9.75
C LYS A 117 -14.38 4.60 11.29
N GLU A 118 -15.06 3.61 11.86
CA GLU A 118 -15.28 3.43 13.30
C GLU A 118 -14.33 2.37 13.93
N LYS A 119 -13.47 1.75 13.12
CA LYS A 119 -12.69 0.56 13.48
C LYS A 119 -11.16 0.71 13.37
N ILE A 120 -10.69 1.87 12.89
CA ILE A 120 -9.27 2.24 12.66
C ILE A 120 -8.34 1.74 13.78
N GLU A 121 -8.70 2.01 15.04
CA GLU A 121 -7.86 1.73 16.23
C GLU A 121 -7.89 0.26 16.68
N THR A 122 -8.83 -0.54 16.13
CA THR A 122 -9.08 -1.94 16.55
C THR A 122 -8.67 -2.99 15.53
N GLU A 123 -8.57 -2.61 14.26
CA GLU A 123 -8.32 -3.53 13.13
C GLU A 123 -6.87 -3.46 12.66
N GLN A 124 -6.39 -4.58 12.09
CA GLN A 124 -5.16 -4.59 11.31
C GLN A 124 -5.44 -5.30 9.99
N LEU A 125 -4.89 -4.78 8.89
CA LEU A 125 -5.09 -5.29 7.54
C LEU A 125 -4.02 -6.33 7.17
N ILE A 126 -4.30 -7.15 6.17
CA ILE A 126 -3.28 -7.98 5.50
C ILE A 126 -2.56 -7.13 4.44
N CYS A 127 -1.24 -7.23 4.43
CA CYS A 127 -0.32 -6.52 3.53
C CYS A 127 0.90 -7.39 3.19
N PHE A 128 1.68 -7.00 2.18
CA PHE A 128 2.83 -7.78 1.69
C PHE A 128 4.08 -6.93 1.57
N TRP A 129 5.17 -7.35 2.24
CA TRP A 129 6.49 -6.71 2.24
C TRP A 129 7.57 -7.78 2.10
N GLU A 130 8.61 -7.52 1.29
CA GLU A 130 9.71 -8.47 1.04
C GLU A 130 9.22 -9.89 0.72
N ASN A 131 8.11 -9.99 -0.04
CA ASN A 131 7.42 -11.23 -0.40
C ASN A 131 6.90 -12.08 0.79
N GLU A 132 6.90 -11.54 2.02
CA GLU A 132 6.17 -12.10 3.16
C GLU A 132 4.78 -11.46 3.34
N LYS A 133 3.81 -12.27 3.75
CA LYS A 133 2.47 -11.83 4.17
C LYS A 133 2.49 -11.40 5.64
N THR A 134 2.11 -10.16 5.92
CA THR A 134 2.13 -9.62 7.29
C THR A 134 0.85 -8.82 7.62
N LYS A 135 0.74 -8.41 8.90
CA LYS A 135 -0.44 -7.78 9.51
C LYS A 135 -0.09 -6.36 9.92
N THR A 136 -0.89 -5.35 9.54
CA THR A 136 -0.55 -3.93 9.74
C THR A 136 -1.70 -3.08 10.32
N PRO A 137 -1.48 -2.29 11.38
CA PRO A 137 -2.39 -1.23 11.81
C PRO A 137 -2.79 -0.26 10.69
N ILE A 138 -4.00 0.27 10.81
CA ILE A 138 -4.47 1.39 10.00
C ILE A 138 -3.99 2.68 10.67
N ILE A 139 -3.10 3.41 9.99
CA ILE A 139 -2.62 4.73 10.42
C ILE A 139 -3.71 5.78 10.20
N ARG A 140 -4.37 5.73 9.03
CA ARG A 140 -5.40 6.70 8.63
C ARG A 140 -6.42 6.08 7.69
N PHE A 141 -7.62 6.65 7.71
CA PHE A 141 -8.74 6.31 6.84
C PHE A 141 -9.18 7.57 6.10
N PHE A 142 -9.30 7.49 4.78
CA PHE A 142 -9.75 8.58 3.91
C PHE A 142 -11.16 8.30 3.38
N GLU A 143 -11.91 9.37 3.11
CA GLU A 143 -13.23 9.33 2.49
C GLU A 143 -13.43 10.60 1.65
N ARG A 144 -13.77 10.45 0.36
CA ARG A 144 -14.13 11.57 -0.53
C ARG A 144 -15.28 11.17 -1.46
N PRO A 145 -16.13 12.11 -1.90
CA PRO A 145 -17.09 11.84 -2.97
C PRO A 145 -16.39 11.55 -4.30
N GLU A 146 -17.03 10.72 -5.12
CA GLU A 146 -16.70 10.43 -6.50
C GLU A 146 -17.99 10.40 -7.33
N LYS A 147 -17.94 10.97 -8.54
CA LYS A 147 -19.09 11.16 -9.44
C LYS A 147 -18.78 10.83 -10.91
N GLU A 148 -17.57 10.36 -11.21
CA GLU A 148 -17.20 9.89 -12.54
C GLU A 148 -17.48 8.38 -12.68
N VAL A 149 -16.43 7.59 -12.86
CA VAL A 149 -16.48 6.21 -13.37
C VAL A 149 -15.37 5.42 -12.70
N LEU A 150 -15.68 4.23 -12.19
CA LEU A 150 -14.69 3.33 -11.60
C LEU A 150 -14.24 2.27 -12.59
N TYR A 151 -12.97 1.88 -12.49
CA TYR A 151 -12.41 0.77 -13.24
C TYR A 151 -12.73 -0.53 -12.49
N GLN A 152 -13.56 -1.39 -13.09
CA GLN A 152 -13.79 -2.75 -12.65
C GLN A 152 -12.84 -3.70 -13.38
N ILE A 153 -11.86 -4.23 -12.67
CA ILE A 153 -10.87 -5.18 -13.18
C ILE A 153 -11.33 -6.59 -12.81
N THR A 154 -11.44 -7.49 -13.78
CA THR A 154 -11.81 -8.90 -13.58
C THR A 154 -10.67 -9.84 -13.97
N THR A 155 -10.30 -10.76 -13.08
CA THR A 155 -9.20 -11.71 -13.31
C THR A 155 -9.66 -13.06 -13.88
N GLU A 156 -8.69 -13.89 -14.28
CA GLU A 156 -8.94 -15.23 -14.81
C GLU A 156 -9.58 -16.18 -13.79
N SER A 157 -9.32 -16.10 -12.48
CA SER A 157 -10.16 -16.79 -11.47
C SER A 157 -11.59 -16.24 -11.47
N GLY A 158 -11.74 -14.92 -11.51
CA GLY A 158 -13.03 -14.22 -11.48
C GLY A 158 -13.14 -13.14 -10.40
N LYS A 159 -12.09 -12.93 -9.60
CA LYS A 159 -11.98 -11.81 -8.66
C LYS A 159 -12.24 -10.48 -9.38
N GLN A 160 -12.91 -9.56 -8.68
CA GLN A 160 -13.24 -8.23 -9.19
C GLN A 160 -12.91 -7.15 -8.18
N ILE A 161 -12.03 -6.21 -8.53
CA ILE A 161 -11.89 -4.94 -7.79
C ILE A 161 -12.53 -3.82 -8.61
N ARG A 162 -13.28 -2.95 -7.94
CA ARG A 162 -13.64 -1.62 -8.45
C ARG A 162 -12.75 -0.60 -7.76
N ALA A 163 -12.22 0.36 -8.49
CA ALA A 163 -11.28 1.33 -7.95
C ALA A 163 -11.33 2.64 -8.73
N THR A 164 -10.81 3.73 -8.14
CA THR A 164 -10.49 4.88 -8.97
C THR A 164 -9.37 4.47 -9.92
N LYS A 165 -9.56 4.77 -11.20
CA LYS A 165 -8.53 4.89 -12.24
C LYS A 165 -7.04 4.97 -11.80
N ASP A 166 -6.70 5.99 -11.02
CA ASP A 166 -5.36 6.34 -10.53
C ASP A 166 -4.89 5.46 -9.38
N HIS A 167 -5.76 4.61 -8.82
CA HIS A 167 -5.44 3.66 -7.77
C HIS A 167 -4.47 2.60 -8.29
N PRO A 168 -3.23 2.50 -7.77
CA PRO A 168 -2.26 1.52 -8.24
C PRO A 168 -2.61 0.10 -7.85
N ILE A 169 -2.23 -0.83 -8.73
CA ILE A 169 -2.41 -2.27 -8.66
C ILE A 169 -1.06 -2.95 -8.92
N LEU A 170 -0.66 -3.88 -8.05
CA LEU A 170 0.61 -4.61 -8.18
C LEU A 170 0.61 -5.58 -9.38
N THR A 171 1.50 -5.35 -10.35
CA THR A 171 1.81 -6.25 -11.48
C THR A 171 3.25 -6.81 -11.36
N LYS A 172 3.64 -7.75 -12.25
CA LYS A 172 5.04 -8.23 -12.34
C LYS A 172 6.07 -7.12 -12.64
N GLN A 173 5.63 -5.91 -13.00
CA GLN A 173 6.45 -4.74 -13.27
C GLN A 173 6.43 -3.71 -12.12
N GLY A 174 5.77 -4.03 -11.00
CA GLY A 174 5.56 -3.13 -9.87
C GLY A 174 4.13 -2.60 -9.83
N MET A 175 3.90 -1.55 -9.03
CA MET A 175 2.59 -0.89 -8.92
C MET A 175 2.24 -0.13 -10.20
N LYS A 176 1.04 -0.35 -10.72
CA LYS A 176 0.54 0.21 -11.98
C LYS A 176 -0.92 0.66 -11.80
N GLU A 177 -1.22 1.93 -12.05
CA GLU A 177 -2.57 2.51 -11.87
C GLU A 177 -3.64 1.66 -12.57
N CYS A 178 -4.83 1.46 -11.95
CA CYS A 178 -5.90 0.58 -12.46
C CYS A 178 -6.19 0.82 -13.94
N GLU A 179 -6.12 2.09 -14.31
CA GLU A 179 -6.41 2.59 -15.63
C GLU A 179 -5.27 2.34 -16.65
N LYS A 180 -4.07 2.02 -16.17
CA LYS A 180 -2.89 1.59 -16.93
C LYS A 180 -2.82 0.08 -17.15
N LEU A 181 -3.76 -0.69 -16.60
CA LEU A 181 -3.80 -2.13 -16.80
C LEU A 181 -4.28 -2.49 -18.20
N GLY A 182 -3.71 -3.55 -18.76
CA GLY A 182 -4.25 -4.33 -19.86
C GLY A 182 -4.58 -5.75 -19.39
N LEU A 183 -4.52 -6.73 -20.29
CA LEU A 183 -4.74 -8.15 -19.97
C LEU A 183 -3.45 -8.81 -19.42
N GLU A 184 -2.78 -8.13 -18.50
CA GLU A 184 -1.50 -8.51 -17.89
C GLU A 184 -1.67 -9.25 -16.55
N LEU A 185 -0.55 -9.59 -15.90
CA LEU A 185 -0.54 -10.32 -14.63
C LEU A 185 -0.54 -9.38 -13.43
N VAL A 186 -1.55 -9.49 -12.57
CA VAL A 186 -1.68 -8.79 -11.28
C VAL A 186 -1.49 -9.76 -10.10
N ALA A 187 -0.92 -9.27 -9.00
CA ALA A 187 -0.80 -10.04 -7.78
C ALA A 187 -2.17 -10.12 -7.08
N THR A 188 -2.67 -11.33 -6.89
CA THR A 188 -3.93 -11.57 -6.17
C THR A 188 -3.73 -12.47 -4.95
N PHE A 189 -4.66 -12.46 -4.00
CA PHE A 189 -4.62 -13.33 -2.82
C PHE A 189 -5.98 -14.02 -2.58
N SER A 190 -6.12 -15.31 -2.92
CA SER A 190 -7.42 -16.03 -2.93
C SER A 190 -8.08 -16.31 -1.57
N PHE A 191 -7.48 -15.92 -0.44
CA PHE A 191 -8.13 -16.13 0.87
C PHE A 191 -8.96 -14.90 1.25
N GLU A 192 -10.28 -14.98 1.03
CA GLU A 192 -11.23 -13.89 1.32
C GLU A 192 -11.87 -13.99 2.72
N GLY A 193 -11.78 -15.17 3.34
CA GLY A 193 -12.27 -15.45 4.68
C GLY A 193 -13.79 -15.48 4.79
N ILE A 194 -14.32 -14.89 5.86
CA ILE A 194 -15.76 -14.79 6.15
C ILE A 194 -16.15 -13.31 6.28
N PRO A 195 -17.34 -12.86 5.87
CA PRO A 195 -17.82 -11.52 6.21
C PRO A 195 -17.83 -11.27 7.72
N PHE A 196 -17.47 -10.06 8.16
CA PHE A 196 -17.59 -9.71 9.57
C PHE A 196 -19.05 -9.74 10.03
N GLU A 197 -19.28 -10.44 11.13
CA GLU A 197 -20.53 -10.50 11.89
C GLU A 197 -20.21 -9.96 13.29
N PRO A 198 -20.93 -8.96 13.82
CA PRO A 198 -20.59 -8.37 15.11
C PRO A 198 -20.78 -9.38 16.26
N PRO A 199 -19.79 -9.54 17.16
CA PRO A 199 -19.96 -10.34 18.36
C PRO A 199 -20.93 -9.69 19.34
N SER A 200 -21.53 -10.50 20.20
CA SER A 200 -22.41 -10.04 21.28
C SER A 200 -21.64 -9.72 22.57
N SER A 201 -22.21 -8.92 23.47
CA SER A 201 -21.68 -8.73 24.83
C SER A 201 -22.00 -9.90 25.78
N ARG A 202 -22.28 -11.09 25.24
CA ARG A 202 -22.60 -12.29 26.00
C ARG A 202 -21.37 -12.80 26.74
N ILE A 203 -21.54 -13.17 28.01
CA ILE A 203 -20.51 -13.86 28.80
C ILE A 203 -20.32 -15.28 28.24
N ILE A 204 -19.10 -15.59 27.82
CA ILE A 204 -18.64 -16.91 27.38
C ILE A 204 -18.12 -17.71 28.59
N ILE A 205 -17.38 -17.07 29.51
CA ILE A 205 -16.89 -17.68 30.77
C ILE A 205 -17.15 -16.72 31.93
N SER A 206 -17.94 -17.17 32.92
CA SER A 206 -18.08 -16.46 34.19
C SER A 206 -16.96 -16.83 35.17
N GLU A 207 -16.87 -16.09 36.28
CA GLU A 207 -15.96 -16.43 37.39
C GLU A 207 -16.30 -17.79 38.03
N GLU A 208 -17.57 -18.16 38.03
CA GLU A 208 -18.06 -19.44 38.57
C GLU A 208 -17.64 -20.60 37.65
N ASP A 209 -17.70 -20.42 36.33
CA ASP A 209 -17.29 -21.43 35.35
C ASP A 209 -15.76 -21.62 35.33
N PHE A 210 -15.01 -20.54 35.52
CA PHE A 210 -13.59 -20.62 35.81
C PHE A 210 -13.32 -21.39 37.11
N ALA A 211 -14.05 -21.09 38.20
CA ALA A 211 -13.87 -21.75 39.49
C ALA A 211 -14.21 -23.25 39.44
N LYS A 212 -15.24 -23.67 38.69
CA LYS A 212 -15.58 -25.08 38.43
C LYS A 212 -14.47 -25.83 37.71
N SER A 213 -13.83 -25.19 36.73
CA SER A 213 -12.79 -25.80 35.87
C SER A 213 -11.36 -25.68 36.41
N TYR A 214 -11.13 -24.93 37.49
CA TYR A 214 -9.80 -24.68 38.05
C TYR A 214 -9.50 -25.60 39.27
N PRO A 215 -8.53 -26.52 39.19
CA PRO A 215 -8.35 -27.60 40.17
C PRO A 215 -7.59 -27.19 41.45
N TYR A 216 -7.56 -25.90 41.79
CA TYR A 216 -6.90 -25.38 42.98
C TYR A 216 -7.81 -24.37 43.69
N HIS A 217 -7.86 -24.42 45.02
CA HIS A 217 -8.84 -23.67 45.82
C HIS A 217 -8.19 -22.65 46.78
N GLY A 218 -9.01 -21.86 47.48
CA GLY A 218 -8.57 -20.81 48.40
C GLY A 218 -7.70 -19.75 47.71
N LYS A 219 -6.62 -19.31 48.37
CA LYS A 219 -5.68 -18.28 47.88
C LYS A 219 -5.17 -18.50 46.45
N ALA A 220 -5.09 -19.75 45.98
CA ALA A 220 -4.68 -20.08 44.61
C ALA A 220 -5.76 -19.76 43.55
N LEU A 221 -7.04 -19.86 43.91
CA LEU A 221 -8.20 -19.47 43.10
C LEU A 221 -8.39 -17.95 43.15
N GLU A 222 -8.34 -17.36 44.35
CA GLU A 222 -8.41 -15.90 44.56
C GLU A 222 -7.36 -15.15 43.72
N TYR A 223 -6.12 -15.63 43.71
CA TYR A 223 -5.05 -15.07 42.88
C TYR A 223 -5.35 -15.22 41.38
N ALA A 224 -5.83 -16.38 40.94
CA ALA A 224 -6.12 -16.63 39.53
C ALA A 224 -7.26 -15.75 39.01
N LEU A 225 -8.36 -15.65 39.76
CA LEU A 225 -9.48 -14.74 39.48
C LEU A 225 -8.99 -13.29 39.44
N ARG A 226 -8.27 -12.81 40.47
CA ARG A 226 -7.75 -11.43 40.52
C ARG A 226 -6.81 -11.11 39.35
N PHE A 227 -5.96 -12.07 38.95
CA PHE A 227 -5.07 -11.93 37.80
C PHE A 227 -5.86 -11.82 36.49
N LEU A 228 -6.84 -12.69 36.26
CA LEU A 228 -7.63 -12.69 35.03
C LEU A 228 -8.52 -11.45 34.91
N LYS A 229 -9.15 -10.98 36.01
CA LYS A 229 -9.82 -9.67 36.04
C LYS A 229 -8.88 -8.53 35.65
N LYS A 230 -7.67 -8.48 36.22
CA LYS A 230 -6.65 -7.47 35.89
C LYS A 230 -6.20 -7.52 34.42
N GLN A 231 -6.29 -8.67 33.76
CA GLN A 231 -6.00 -8.82 32.33
C GLN A 231 -7.20 -8.54 31.40
N ASN A 232 -8.36 -8.17 31.95
CA ASN A 232 -9.66 -8.11 31.27
C ASN A 232 -10.03 -9.44 30.57
N LEU A 233 -9.92 -10.55 31.32
CA LEU A 233 -10.20 -11.92 30.87
C LEU A 233 -11.25 -12.66 31.71
N LEU A 234 -11.81 -12.04 32.75
CA LEU A 234 -12.98 -12.53 33.50
C LEU A 234 -13.83 -11.35 34.01
N PRO A 235 -15.18 -11.39 33.85
CA PRO A 235 -15.91 -12.31 32.98
C PRO A 235 -15.46 -12.14 31.52
N LEU A 236 -15.33 -13.25 30.79
CA LEU A 236 -14.92 -13.23 29.39
C LEU A 236 -16.16 -13.09 28.52
N THR A 237 -16.30 -11.97 27.81
CA THR A 237 -17.38 -11.75 26.84
C THR A 237 -16.94 -12.10 25.42
N GLU A 238 -17.90 -12.34 24.53
CA GLU A 238 -17.67 -12.66 23.12
C GLU A 238 -17.14 -11.45 22.32
N ASP A 239 -17.54 -10.23 22.68
CA ASP A 239 -17.02 -8.97 22.14
C ASP A 239 -15.64 -8.56 22.68
N ASN A 240 -15.05 -9.32 23.60
CA ASN A 240 -13.75 -9.01 24.17
C ASN A 240 -12.63 -9.08 23.11
N PRO A 241 -11.78 -8.04 22.94
CA PRO A 241 -10.78 -8.00 21.87
C PRO A 241 -9.70 -9.09 21.96
N LYS A 242 -9.53 -9.73 23.12
CA LYS A 242 -8.62 -10.88 23.30
C LYS A 242 -9.29 -12.23 23.00
N PHE A 243 -10.62 -12.30 22.92
CA PHE A 243 -11.35 -13.55 22.69
C PHE A 243 -11.00 -14.23 21.36
N PRO A 244 -10.87 -13.53 20.21
CA PRO A 244 -10.45 -14.16 18.95
C PRO A 244 -9.10 -14.90 19.03
N LEU A 245 -8.14 -14.37 19.80
CA LEU A 245 -6.84 -15.01 20.03
C LEU A 245 -6.99 -16.28 20.89
N LEU A 246 -7.86 -16.26 21.89
CA LEU A 246 -8.23 -17.44 22.68
C LEU A 246 -8.95 -18.49 21.82
N VAL A 247 -9.78 -18.08 20.87
CA VAL A 247 -10.46 -18.98 19.91
C VAL A 247 -9.44 -19.67 18.98
N LYS A 248 -8.46 -18.95 18.42
CA LYS A 248 -7.33 -19.57 17.68
C LYS A 248 -6.61 -20.60 18.54
N ILE A 249 -6.25 -20.21 19.76
CA ILE A 249 -5.47 -21.06 20.68
C ILE A 249 -6.25 -22.31 21.09
N ALA A 250 -7.56 -22.20 21.35
CA ALA A 250 -8.40 -23.34 21.70
C ALA A 250 -8.46 -24.37 20.55
N GLY A 251 -8.64 -23.91 19.32
CA GLY A 251 -8.63 -24.77 18.12
C GLY A 251 -7.30 -25.51 17.95
N PHE A 252 -6.18 -24.79 18.02
CA PHE A 252 -4.85 -25.38 17.92
C PHE A 252 -4.53 -26.35 19.06
N ILE A 253 -4.87 -26.01 20.32
CA ILE A 253 -4.63 -26.87 21.48
C ILE A 253 -5.35 -28.21 21.37
N GLN A 254 -6.48 -28.25 20.66
CA GLN A 254 -7.21 -29.48 20.45
C GLN A 254 -6.48 -30.44 19.48
N GLY A 255 -5.65 -29.91 18.56
CA GLY A 255 -4.67 -30.63 17.73
C GLY A 255 -3.25 -30.71 18.35
N ASP A 256 -2.28 -29.96 17.83
CA ASP A 256 -0.86 -30.02 18.25
C ASP A 256 -0.53 -29.24 19.55
N GLY A 257 -1.46 -29.22 20.51
CA GLY A 257 -1.21 -28.70 21.86
C GLY A 257 -1.50 -29.68 23.00
N SER A 258 -1.03 -29.31 24.19
CA SER A 258 -1.16 -30.07 25.43
C SER A 258 -1.48 -29.17 26.62
N LEU A 259 -2.33 -29.65 27.53
CA LEU A 259 -2.85 -28.87 28.67
C LEU A 259 -2.81 -29.73 29.94
N HIS A 260 -1.92 -29.41 30.87
CA HIS A 260 -1.66 -30.24 32.05
C HIS A 260 -1.59 -29.44 33.35
N PHE A 261 -2.28 -29.94 34.39
CA PHE A 261 -2.11 -29.52 35.77
C PHE A 261 -1.18 -30.47 36.52
N LEU A 262 -0.35 -29.93 37.43
CA LEU A 262 0.72 -30.62 38.13
C LEU A 262 0.42 -30.73 39.63
N LYS A 263 0.93 -31.79 40.28
CA LYS A 263 0.64 -32.09 41.70
C LYS A 263 1.07 -30.99 42.68
N LYS A 264 2.16 -30.25 42.40
CA LYS A 264 2.69 -29.18 43.27
C LYS A 264 2.17 -27.78 42.89
N HIS A 265 0.85 -27.63 42.68
CA HIS A 265 0.22 -26.37 42.22
C HIS A 265 0.95 -25.70 41.05
N GLY A 266 1.06 -26.37 39.89
CA GLY A 266 1.67 -25.82 38.68
C GLY A 266 0.88 -26.24 37.45
N ALA A 267 1.02 -25.54 36.33
CA ALA A 267 0.38 -25.96 35.08
C ALA A 267 1.26 -25.64 33.87
N THR A 268 1.04 -26.40 32.80
CA THR A 268 1.82 -26.37 31.57
C THR A 268 0.87 -26.37 30.39
N VAL A 269 0.97 -25.37 29.52
CA VAL A 269 0.28 -25.32 28.23
C VAL A 269 1.36 -25.39 27.14
N GLY A 270 1.45 -26.55 26.47
CA GLY A 270 2.43 -26.82 25.43
C GLY A 270 1.82 -26.72 24.02
N PHE A 271 2.63 -26.29 23.07
CA PHE A 271 2.32 -26.21 21.64
C PHE A 271 3.50 -26.81 20.87
N TYR A 272 3.25 -27.59 19.83
CA TYR A 272 4.25 -28.28 19.03
C TYR A 272 4.08 -27.90 17.56
N GLY A 273 5.17 -27.84 16.79
CA GLY A 273 5.12 -27.39 15.40
C GLY A 273 6.46 -26.80 14.95
N GLU A 274 6.44 -26.17 13.76
CA GLU A 274 7.63 -25.54 13.20
C GLU A 274 7.96 -24.20 13.87
N LYS A 275 9.25 -23.87 13.85
CA LYS A 275 9.84 -22.77 14.65
C LYS A 275 9.19 -21.41 14.40
N GLU A 276 8.82 -21.12 13.15
CA GLU A 276 8.22 -19.85 12.74
C GLU A 276 6.72 -19.76 13.06
N ASP A 277 5.99 -20.87 12.96
CA ASP A 277 4.58 -20.94 13.35
C ASP A 277 4.42 -20.75 14.86
N LEU A 278 5.30 -21.36 15.65
CA LEU A 278 5.36 -21.19 17.09
C LEU A 278 5.75 -19.75 17.52
N LYS A 279 6.39 -18.94 16.65
CA LYS A 279 6.56 -17.49 16.91
C LYS A 279 5.23 -16.73 16.79
N GLU A 280 4.33 -17.11 15.88
CA GLU A 280 3.00 -16.49 15.81
C GLU A 280 2.19 -16.80 17.08
N ILE A 281 2.13 -18.07 17.51
CA ILE A 281 1.47 -18.44 18.78
C ILE A 281 2.10 -17.67 19.96
N LYS A 282 3.43 -17.46 19.97
CA LYS A 282 4.12 -16.66 20.99
C LYS A 282 3.73 -15.17 20.97
N LYS A 283 3.45 -14.59 19.80
CA LYS A 283 2.95 -13.22 19.67
C LYS A 283 1.52 -13.12 20.22
N ASP A 284 0.64 -14.02 19.78
CA ASP A 284 -0.78 -14.02 20.17
C ASP A 284 -0.94 -14.27 21.70
N LEU A 285 -0.10 -15.14 22.29
CA LEU A 285 -0.01 -15.32 23.76
C LEU A 285 0.42 -14.04 24.49
N LYS A 286 1.42 -13.32 23.97
CA LYS A 286 1.90 -12.05 24.56
C LYS A 286 0.79 -10.99 24.53
N GLU A 287 0.00 -10.93 23.45
CA GLU A 287 -1.11 -9.99 23.28
C GLU A 287 -2.29 -10.29 24.23
N ILE A 288 -2.58 -11.58 24.49
CA ILE A 288 -3.54 -11.99 25.53
C ILE A 288 -3.03 -11.58 26.95
N GLY A 289 -1.72 -11.56 27.16
CA GLY A 289 -1.08 -11.17 28.43
C GLY A 289 -0.32 -12.30 29.14
N PHE A 290 0.11 -13.34 28.41
CA PHE A 290 0.85 -14.48 28.97
C PHE A 290 2.23 -14.67 28.34
N SER A 291 3.23 -14.90 29.19
CA SER A 291 4.59 -15.21 28.74
C SER A 291 4.74 -16.69 28.38
N SER A 292 5.51 -16.97 27.33
CA SER A 292 5.85 -18.34 26.89
C SER A 292 7.29 -18.44 26.40
N VAL A 293 7.89 -19.62 26.59
CA VAL A 293 9.28 -19.91 26.25
C VAL A 293 9.31 -20.92 25.10
N LEU A 294 10.16 -20.66 24.11
CA LEU A 294 10.36 -21.52 22.95
C LEU A 294 11.57 -22.41 23.21
N TYR A 295 11.42 -23.72 23.00
CA TYR A 295 12.44 -24.74 23.21
C TYR A 295 12.59 -25.57 21.95
N SER A 296 13.80 -25.64 21.41
CA SER A 296 14.18 -26.55 20.33
C SER A 296 15.14 -27.61 20.84
N ARG A 297 15.03 -28.85 20.36
CA ARG A 297 15.93 -29.96 20.70
C ARG A 297 16.11 -30.90 19.53
N THR A 298 17.31 -31.41 19.33
CA THR A 298 17.58 -32.46 18.34
C THR A 298 17.16 -33.83 18.90
N ARG A 299 16.38 -34.60 18.14
CA ARG A 299 16.05 -36.00 18.43
C ARG A 299 16.45 -36.92 17.28
N VAL A 300 16.91 -38.11 17.64
CA VAL A 300 17.01 -39.25 16.73
C VAL A 300 15.72 -40.06 16.85
N HIS A 301 14.99 -40.20 15.76
CA HIS A 301 13.81 -41.04 15.66
C HIS A 301 14.18 -42.36 14.99
N LYS A 302 13.57 -43.46 15.42
CA LYS A 302 13.64 -44.75 14.75
C LYS A 302 12.22 -45.26 14.49
N ILE A 303 11.85 -45.41 13.22
CA ILE A 303 10.55 -45.94 12.81
C ILE A 303 10.78 -47.36 12.27
N LYS A 304 10.32 -48.36 13.02
CA LYS A 304 10.30 -49.74 12.57
C LYS A 304 9.02 -49.99 11.78
N THR A 305 9.16 -50.20 10.48
CA THR A 305 8.07 -50.62 9.58
C THR A 305 8.02 -52.15 9.48
N MET A 306 7.12 -52.70 8.66
CA MET A 306 7.11 -54.14 8.36
C MET A 306 8.28 -54.60 7.48
N TYR A 307 9.04 -53.66 6.87
CA TYR A 307 10.08 -53.97 5.89
C TYR A 307 11.49 -53.50 6.31
N ASP A 308 11.61 -52.35 6.98
CA ASP A 308 12.89 -51.79 7.45
C ASP A 308 12.74 -50.86 8.68
N THR A 309 13.85 -50.54 9.36
CA THR A 309 13.94 -49.65 10.53
C THR A 309 14.65 -48.33 10.20
N PHE A 310 13.91 -47.39 9.63
CA PHE A 310 14.41 -46.07 9.27
C PHE A 310 14.83 -45.27 10.50
N SER A 311 16.08 -44.78 10.51
CA SER A 311 16.62 -43.91 11.55
C SER A 311 16.91 -42.52 10.96
N PHE A 312 16.35 -41.46 11.55
CA PHE A 312 16.56 -40.09 11.09
C PHE A 312 16.68 -39.10 12.25
N VAL A 313 17.27 -37.94 12.00
CA VAL A 313 17.47 -36.87 12.98
C VAL A 313 16.55 -35.70 12.64
N ARG A 314 15.84 -35.13 13.62
CA ARG A 314 14.99 -33.95 13.46
C ARG A 314 15.18 -32.98 14.63
N GLU A 315 15.11 -31.68 14.37
CA GLU A 315 14.92 -30.65 15.41
C GLU A 315 13.43 -30.60 15.77
N GLU A 316 13.07 -31.03 16.98
CA GLU A 316 11.73 -30.83 17.54
C GLU A 316 11.68 -29.44 18.20
N THR A 317 10.77 -28.57 17.77
CA THR A 317 10.50 -27.30 18.45
C THR A 317 9.15 -27.34 19.18
N SER A 318 9.09 -26.67 20.34
CA SER A 318 7.90 -26.55 21.16
C SER A 318 7.85 -25.20 21.86
N LEU A 319 6.65 -24.67 22.06
CA LEU A 319 6.38 -23.47 22.85
C LEU A 319 5.66 -23.87 24.14
N ASN A 320 6.02 -23.29 25.27
CA ASN A 320 5.45 -23.62 26.58
C ASN A 320 5.04 -22.36 27.35
N CYS A 321 3.79 -22.29 27.80
CA CYS A 321 3.28 -21.30 28.73
C CYS A 321 3.05 -21.96 30.12
N PRO A 322 3.93 -21.76 31.11
CA PRO A 322 3.83 -22.35 32.44
C PRO A 322 2.87 -21.58 33.37
N SER A 323 1.65 -21.28 32.90
CA SER A 323 0.68 -20.40 33.58
C SER A 323 -0.55 -21.16 34.07
N ARG A 324 -0.75 -21.19 35.40
CA ARG A 324 -1.96 -21.78 36.03
C ARG A 324 -3.24 -21.08 35.61
N SER A 325 -3.27 -19.74 35.65
CA SER A 325 -4.46 -18.96 35.32
C SER A 325 -4.86 -19.14 33.85
N PHE A 326 -3.87 -19.28 32.96
CA PHE A 326 -4.11 -19.57 31.55
C PHE A 326 -4.61 -20.99 31.32
N ALA A 327 -3.99 -21.99 31.96
CA ALA A 327 -4.45 -23.37 31.91
C ALA A 327 -5.89 -23.54 32.45
N GLY A 328 -6.25 -22.79 33.50
CA GLY A 328 -7.61 -22.71 34.02
C GLY A 328 -8.59 -22.07 33.03
N LEU A 329 -8.20 -20.97 32.38
CA LEU A 329 -9.04 -20.27 31.40
C LEU A 329 -9.32 -21.15 30.18
N LEU A 330 -8.29 -21.87 29.70
CA LEU A 330 -8.42 -22.82 28.59
C LEU A 330 -9.27 -24.04 28.98
N ALA A 331 -9.13 -24.57 30.20
CA ALA A 331 -9.99 -25.63 30.70
C ALA A 331 -11.46 -25.18 30.81
N ALA A 332 -11.71 -23.95 31.26
CA ALA A 332 -13.04 -23.34 31.29
C ALA A 332 -13.61 -23.15 29.86
N LEU A 333 -12.78 -22.74 28.91
CA LEU A 333 -13.13 -22.69 27.47
C LEU A 333 -13.34 -24.07 26.82
N GLY A 334 -13.21 -25.18 27.55
CA GLY A 334 -13.45 -26.54 27.06
C GLY A 334 -12.24 -27.23 26.43
N CYS A 335 -11.05 -26.63 26.47
CA CYS A 335 -9.82 -27.27 25.97
C CYS A 335 -9.51 -28.53 26.79
N THR A 336 -9.19 -29.63 26.12
CA THR A 336 -9.06 -30.93 26.82
C THR A 336 -7.83 -31.02 27.71
N THR A 337 -8.04 -31.15 29.02
CA THR A 337 -6.96 -31.39 29.99
C THR A 337 -6.46 -32.84 29.98
N GLY A 338 -5.15 -33.03 30.02
CA GLY A 338 -4.49 -34.34 30.14
C GLY A 338 -4.35 -35.08 28.81
N ASN A 339 -4.32 -36.42 28.86
CA ASN A 339 -4.10 -37.24 27.67
C ASN A 339 -5.36 -37.31 26.79
N LYS A 340 -5.39 -36.54 25.70
CA LYS A 340 -6.51 -36.43 24.74
C LYS A 340 -6.94 -37.75 24.10
N ALA A 341 -6.05 -38.74 23.99
CA ALA A 341 -6.40 -40.07 23.48
C ALA A 341 -7.17 -40.93 24.51
N LYS A 342 -7.15 -40.56 25.80
CA LYS A 342 -7.89 -41.23 26.90
C LYS A 342 -9.05 -40.40 27.44
N LYS A 343 -9.49 -39.38 26.71
CA LYS A 343 -10.58 -38.46 27.12
C LYS A 343 -11.70 -38.45 26.08
N ILE A 344 -12.93 -38.49 26.57
CA ILE A 344 -14.14 -38.13 25.82
C ILE A 344 -14.29 -36.59 25.92
N TYR A 345 -14.56 -35.95 24.80
CA TYR A 345 -14.78 -34.50 24.66
C TYR A 345 -15.51 -34.23 23.34
N GLY A 346 -16.19 -33.09 23.23
CA GLY A 346 -16.73 -32.57 21.97
C GLY A 346 -16.08 -31.23 21.59
N LEU A 347 -16.73 -30.47 20.71
CA LEU A 347 -16.46 -29.04 20.54
C LEU A 347 -16.98 -28.24 21.75
N PRO A 348 -16.40 -27.07 22.08
CA PRO A 348 -16.94 -26.21 23.12
C PRO A 348 -18.33 -25.68 22.75
N SER A 349 -19.30 -25.78 23.67
CA SER A 349 -20.70 -25.39 23.42
C SER A 349 -20.89 -23.93 23.02
N TRP A 350 -20.06 -23.03 23.54
CA TRP A 350 -20.06 -21.62 23.16
C TRP A 350 -19.78 -21.40 21.66
N LEU A 351 -18.94 -22.25 21.05
CA LEU A 351 -18.53 -22.13 19.65
C LEU A 351 -19.70 -22.24 18.68
N GLN A 352 -20.70 -23.09 18.99
CA GLN A 352 -21.89 -23.29 18.16
C GLN A 352 -22.74 -22.02 17.98
N THR A 353 -22.58 -21.02 18.84
CA THR A 353 -23.38 -19.79 18.88
C THR A 353 -22.58 -18.52 18.63
N CYS A 354 -21.25 -18.61 18.47
CA CYS A 354 -20.41 -17.48 18.08
C CYS A 354 -20.57 -17.09 16.60
N PRO A 355 -20.22 -15.86 16.21
CA PRO A 355 -20.10 -15.43 14.82
C PRO A 355 -19.33 -16.41 13.91
N LYS A 356 -19.75 -16.54 12.64
CA LYS A 356 -19.15 -17.48 11.68
C LYS A 356 -17.66 -17.28 11.46
N TRP A 357 -17.16 -16.04 11.56
CA TRP A 357 -15.72 -15.80 11.45
C TRP A 357 -14.93 -16.32 12.67
N MET A 358 -15.52 -16.38 13.87
CA MET A 358 -14.91 -17.03 15.04
C MET A 358 -14.95 -18.56 14.91
N LYS A 359 -16.08 -19.11 14.41
CA LYS A 359 -16.19 -20.53 14.05
C LYS A 359 -15.11 -20.94 13.05
N ARG A 360 -14.89 -20.11 12.01
CA ARG A 360 -13.79 -20.23 11.05
C ARG A 360 -12.43 -20.18 11.73
N LEU A 361 -12.21 -19.22 12.64
CA LEU A 361 -10.93 -18.99 13.29
C LEU A 361 -10.49 -20.18 14.18
N TYR A 362 -11.46 -20.84 14.85
CA TYR A 362 -11.23 -22.09 15.56
C TYR A 362 -10.86 -23.24 14.60
N LEU A 363 -11.65 -23.44 13.53
CA LEU A 363 -11.40 -24.50 12.56
C LEU A 363 -10.06 -24.34 11.85
N ALA A 364 -9.72 -23.13 11.39
CA ALA A 364 -8.47 -22.85 10.71
C ALA A 364 -7.23 -23.13 11.58
N ALA A 365 -7.31 -22.90 12.90
CA ALA A 365 -6.24 -23.22 13.85
C ALA A 365 -6.16 -24.72 14.18
N LEU A 366 -7.30 -25.41 14.28
CA LEU A 366 -7.35 -26.88 14.37
C LEU A 366 -6.77 -27.54 13.10
N PHE A 367 -7.06 -26.98 11.93
CA PHE A 367 -6.56 -27.45 10.64
C PHE A 367 -5.07 -27.14 10.43
N GLY A 368 -4.58 -26.02 10.98
CA GLY A 368 -3.16 -25.67 11.05
C GLY A 368 -2.32 -26.80 11.63
N ALA A 369 -2.81 -27.42 12.71
CA ALA A 369 -2.29 -28.67 13.27
C ALA A 369 -2.66 -29.90 12.42
N GLU A 370 -3.90 -30.39 12.55
CA GLU A 370 -4.26 -31.80 12.28
C GLU A 370 -4.83 -32.08 10.87
N LEU A 371 -5.20 -31.06 10.09
CA LEU A 371 -5.69 -31.27 8.71
C LEU A 371 -4.52 -31.40 7.75
N SER A 372 -4.55 -32.39 6.85
CA SER A 372 -3.55 -32.54 5.79
C SER A 372 -3.45 -31.31 4.89
N SER A 373 -2.23 -30.99 4.45
CA SER A 373 -1.95 -29.95 3.45
C SER A 373 -2.70 -30.19 2.12
N PRO A 374 -2.90 -29.16 1.29
CA PRO A 374 -3.25 -29.34 -0.12
C PRO A 374 -2.15 -30.15 -0.84
N ASP A 375 -2.54 -31.24 -1.49
CA ASP A 375 -1.65 -32.13 -2.24
C ASP A 375 -2.40 -32.79 -3.42
N THR A 376 -1.70 -33.12 -4.51
CA THR A 376 -2.31 -33.67 -5.72
C THR A 376 -2.32 -35.19 -5.77
N VAL A 377 -3.29 -35.74 -6.49
CA VAL A 377 -3.46 -37.20 -6.63
C VAL A 377 -2.32 -37.76 -7.49
N THR A 378 -1.61 -38.79 -6.98
CA THR A 378 -0.59 -39.54 -7.74
C THR A 378 -1.14 -39.97 -9.10
N ASP A 379 -0.35 -39.82 -10.15
CA ASP A 379 -0.70 -40.04 -11.57
C ASP A 379 -1.87 -39.19 -12.12
N ALA A 380 -2.41 -38.26 -11.33
CA ALA A 380 -3.45 -37.31 -11.72
C ALA A 380 -3.21 -35.87 -11.17
N PRO A 381 -2.05 -35.23 -11.49
CA PRO A 381 -1.56 -33.95 -10.90
C PRO A 381 -2.36 -32.68 -11.26
N TYR A 382 -3.60 -32.86 -11.72
CA TYR A 382 -4.60 -31.83 -11.94
C TYR A 382 -5.70 -31.83 -10.88
N ASN A 383 -5.74 -32.84 -10.02
CA ASN A 383 -6.78 -33.06 -9.02
C ASN A 383 -6.13 -33.18 -7.64
N PHE A 384 -6.81 -32.69 -6.61
CA PHE A 384 -6.33 -32.76 -5.23
C PHE A 384 -6.89 -33.98 -4.49
N TYR A 385 -6.13 -34.51 -3.53
CA TYR A 385 -6.70 -35.39 -2.52
C TYR A 385 -7.71 -34.62 -1.67
N GLY A 386 -8.78 -35.31 -1.25
CA GLY A 386 -9.73 -34.76 -0.27
C GLY A 386 -9.05 -34.69 1.10
N PRO A 387 -8.84 -33.51 1.70
CA PRO A 387 -8.07 -33.37 2.93
C PRO A 387 -8.63 -34.21 4.07
N VAL A 388 -7.75 -34.77 4.88
CA VAL A 388 -8.11 -35.67 5.98
C VAL A 388 -7.76 -35.02 7.30
N LEU A 389 -8.77 -34.87 8.16
CA LEU A 389 -8.60 -34.60 9.58
C LEU A 389 -8.59 -35.96 10.29
N SER A 390 -7.52 -36.28 11.03
CA SER A 390 -7.42 -37.57 11.70
C SER A 390 -6.98 -37.44 13.15
N MET A 391 -7.52 -38.28 14.03
CA MET A 391 -7.16 -38.29 15.44
C MET A 391 -7.06 -39.72 15.98
N ASN A 392 -6.24 -39.92 17.01
CA ASN A 392 -6.06 -41.22 17.66
C ASN A 392 -6.72 -41.26 19.04
N LYS A 393 -7.55 -42.28 19.27
CA LYS A 393 -8.21 -42.56 20.56
C LYS A 393 -7.83 -43.95 21.08
N ARG A 394 -7.96 -44.15 22.38
CA ARG A 394 -8.06 -45.49 22.99
C ARG A 394 -9.51 -45.95 22.91
N ILE A 395 -9.73 -47.27 22.88
CA ILE A 395 -11.06 -47.88 22.72
C ILE A 395 -12.10 -47.23 23.67
N ALA A 396 -11.79 -47.13 24.97
CA ALA A 396 -12.66 -46.53 25.99
C ALA A 396 -12.92 -45.01 25.84
N ALA A 397 -12.34 -44.34 24.84
CA ALA A 397 -12.54 -42.93 24.51
C ALA A 397 -12.84 -42.70 23.01
N MET A 398 -13.12 -43.79 22.25
CA MET A 398 -13.41 -43.75 20.81
C MET A 398 -14.64 -42.90 20.50
N GLU A 399 -15.73 -43.08 21.27
CA GLU A 399 -17.01 -42.39 21.03
C GLU A 399 -16.88 -40.87 21.14
N GLY A 400 -16.08 -40.37 22.09
CA GLY A 400 -15.77 -38.93 22.15
C GLY A 400 -15.00 -38.42 20.93
N GLY A 401 -14.25 -39.27 20.24
CA GLY A 401 -13.64 -38.92 18.96
C GLY A 401 -14.65 -38.90 17.81
N ARG A 402 -15.65 -39.80 17.81
CA ARG A 402 -16.77 -39.77 16.86
C ARG A 402 -17.59 -38.49 17.02
N ILE A 403 -18.01 -38.17 18.24
CA ILE A 403 -18.75 -36.96 18.59
C ILE A 403 -18.00 -35.72 18.11
N PHE A 404 -16.72 -35.56 18.50
CA PHE A 404 -15.90 -34.41 18.09
C PHE A 404 -15.80 -34.24 16.56
N LEU A 405 -15.60 -35.33 15.81
CA LEU A 405 -15.49 -35.25 14.35
C LEU A 405 -16.84 -35.00 13.67
N GLU A 406 -17.95 -35.52 14.21
CA GLU A 406 -19.30 -35.25 13.69
C GLU A 406 -19.74 -33.80 13.98
N GLU A 407 -19.36 -33.24 15.13
CA GLU A 407 -19.54 -31.82 15.44
C GLU A 407 -18.69 -30.91 14.52
N VAL A 408 -17.44 -31.28 14.23
CA VAL A 408 -16.60 -30.58 13.24
C VAL A 408 -17.21 -30.66 11.83
N LYS A 409 -17.76 -31.81 11.44
CA LYS A 409 -18.49 -32.02 10.18
C LYS A 409 -19.76 -31.16 10.09
N GLN A 410 -20.53 -31.06 11.18
CA GLN A 410 -21.70 -30.17 11.24
C GLN A 410 -21.28 -28.69 11.21
N LEU A 411 -20.17 -28.30 11.84
CA LEU A 411 -19.63 -26.94 11.79
C LEU A 411 -19.13 -26.58 10.38
N LEU A 412 -18.48 -27.51 9.67
CA LEU A 412 -18.09 -27.36 8.26
C LEU A 412 -19.30 -27.14 7.33
N LYS A 413 -20.42 -27.80 7.63
CA LYS A 413 -21.68 -27.63 6.89
C LYS A 413 -22.24 -26.21 6.96
N GLU A 414 -21.99 -25.45 8.03
CA GLU A 414 -22.37 -24.02 8.12
C GLU A 414 -21.66 -23.12 7.10
N PHE A 415 -20.53 -23.57 6.56
CA PHE A 415 -19.76 -22.92 5.49
C PHE A 415 -20.06 -23.50 4.09
N GLY A 416 -20.96 -24.49 4.01
CA GLY A 416 -21.30 -25.20 2.77
C GLY A 416 -20.19 -26.13 2.28
N ILE A 417 -19.43 -26.72 3.21
CA ILE A 417 -18.34 -27.68 2.95
C ILE A 417 -18.82 -29.09 3.35
N GLU A 418 -18.77 -30.00 2.40
CA GLU A 418 -19.16 -31.41 2.54
C GLU A 418 -17.97 -32.31 2.89
N SER A 419 -18.26 -33.35 3.68
CA SER A 419 -17.28 -34.35 4.15
C SER A 419 -17.94 -35.72 4.29
N THR A 420 -17.16 -36.79 4.13
CA THR A 420 -17.65 -38.17 4.14
C THR A 420 -17.91 -38.69 5.55
N LEU A 421 -18.39 -39.94 5.66
CA LEU A 421 -18.52 -40.63 6.94
C LEU A 421 -17.14 -40.81 7.61
N ILE A 422 -17.12 -40.77 8.95
CA ILE A 422 -15.91 -40.97 9.75
C ILE A 422 -15.44 -42.41 9.58
N ASN A 423 -14.25 -42.59 9.01
CA ASN A 423 -13.63 -43.90 8.83
C ASN A 423 -12.78 -44.26 10.04
N GLU A 424 -12.88 -45.51 10.50
CA GLU A 424 -12.13 -46.03 11.65
C GLU A 424 -11.13 -47.09 11.23
N ARG A 425 -10.01 -47.19 11.96
CA ARG A 425 -9.00 -48.23 11.76
C ARG A 425 -8.23 -48.47 13.06
N GLU A 426 -7.94 -49.72 13.39
CA GLU A 426 -6.92 -50.04 14.40
C GLU A 426 -5.52 -49.77 13.83
N GLU A 427 -4.67 -49.08 14.59
CA GLU A 427 -3.29 -48.75 14.18
C GLU A 427 -2.28 -49.36 15.18
N LEU A 428 -1.93 -48.61 16.24
CA LEU A 428 -0.77 -48.93 17.09
C LEU A 428 -1.17 -49.48 18.46
N ILE A 429 -0.74 -50.72 18.73
CA ILE A 429 -0.58 -51.25 20.08
C ILE A 429 0.62 -50.53 20.74
N ASN A 430 0.45 -49.99 21.95
CA ASN A 430 1.56 -49.37 22.68
C ASN A 430 2.33 -50.40 23.53
N GLU A 431 3.44 -49.97 24.13
CA GLU A 431 4.29 -50.78 25.04
C GLU A 431 3.54 -51.40 26.24
N LYS A 432 2.28 -51.01 26.48
CA LYS A 432 1.42 -51.51 27.56
C LYS A 432 0.26 -52.38 27.05
N GLY A 433 0.29 -52.80 25.79
CA GLY A 433 -0.76 -53.60 25.15
C GLY A 433 -2.03 -52.83 24.78
N GLU A 434 -2.08 -51.51 25.01
CA GLU A 434 -3.27 -50.74 24.66
C GLU A 434 -3.32 -50.50 23.14
N ILE A 435 -4.42 -50.90 22.50
CA ILE A 435 -4.73 -50.59 21.09
C ILE A 435 -5.01 -49.08 20.94
N SER A 436 -4.73 -48.53 19.76
CA SER A 436 -5.12 -47.18 19.34
C SER A 436 -6.02 -47.28 18.11
N ILE A 437 -7.21 -46.67 18.17
CA ILE A 437 -8.11 -46.52 17.02
C ILE A 437 -7.89 -45.14 16.43
N ARG A 438 -7.63 -45.10 15.12
CA ARG A 438 -7.53 -43.87 14.33
C ARG A 438 -8.88 -43.59 13.68
N LEU A 439 -9.40 -42.41 13.96
CA LEU A 439 -10.60 -41.86 13.33
C LEU A 439 -10.17 -40.90 12.23
N ARG A 440 -10.88 -40.89 11.10
CA ARG A 440 -10.59 -40.05 9.94
C ARG A 440 -11.86 -39.45 9.36
N LEU A 441 -12.00 -38.12 9.49
CA LEU A 441 -12.97 -37.34 8.73
C LEU A 441 -12.29 -36.89 7.43
N GLN A 442 -12.85 -37.26 6.28
CA GLN A 442 -12.32 -36.85 4.98
C GLN A 442 -13.22 -35.80 4.33
N ILE A 443 -12.64 -34.64 4.02
CA ILE A 443 -13.31 -33.57 3.30
C ILE A 443 -13.46 -33.98 1.82
N SER A 444 -14.60 -33.66 1.20
CA SER A 444 -14.85 -34.04 -0.20
C SER A 444 -13.85 -33.36 -1.15
N SER A 445 -13.26 -34.14 -2.06
CA SER A 445 -12.27 -33.71 -3.06
C SER A 445 -12.86 -33.00 -4.29
N VAL A 446 -14.16 -32.74 -4.27
CA VAL A 446 -14.88 -31.96 -5.29
C VAL A 446 -14.27 -30.54 -5.36
N PRO A 447 -13.88 -30.01 -6.54
CA PRO A 447 -13.23 -28.70 -6.69
C PRO A 447 -13.95 -27.57 -5.95
N GLU A 448 -15.26 -27.48 -6.15
CA GLU A 448 -16.20 -26.51 -5.57
C GLU A 448 -16.25 -26.58 -4.02
N ASN A 449 -15.77 -27.68 -3.44
CA ASN A 449 -15.73 -27.93 -2.01
C ASN A 449 -14.37 -27.57 -1.39
N LEU A 450 -13.29 -27.91 -2.10
CA LEU A 450 -11.92 -27.57 -1.72
C LEU A 450 -11.65 -26.07 -1.84
N GLU A 451 -12.22 -25.41 -2.86
CA GLU A 451 -12.22 -23.95 -2.99
C GLU A 451 -12.80 -23.29 -1.74
N LYS A 452 -14.05 -23.61 -1.37
CA LYS A 452 -14.69 -23.05 -0.16
C LYS A 452 -13.89 -23.31 1.11
N LEU A 453 -13.31 -24.50 1.24
CA LEU A 453 -12.47 -24.86 2.39
C LEU A 453 -11.27 -23.91 2.51
N TRP A 454 -10.55 -23.66 1.42
CA TRP A 454 -9.31 -22.89 1.45
C TRP A 454 -9.49 -21.38 1.30
N GLU A 455 -10.48 -20.93 0.52
CA GLU A 455 -10.90 -19.53 0.38
C GLU A 455 -11.45 -18.95 1.69
N LYS A 456 -12.30 -19.72 2.39
CA LYS A 456 -13.11 -19.21 3.51
C LYS A 456 -12.55 -19.60 4.86
N ILE A 457 -12.13 -20.85 5.03
CA ILE A 457 -11.52 -21.30 6.30
C ILE A 457 -10.01 -21.15 6.25
N GLY A 458 -9.35 -21.79 5.28
CA GLY A 458 -7.89 -21.80 5.20
C GLY A 458 -7.24 -22.41 6.45
N PHE A 459 -6.13 -21.82 6.88
CA PHE A 459 -5.29 -22.32 7.97
C PHE A 459 -4.79 -21.16 8.87
N GLU A 460 -4.55 -21.41 10.15
CA GLU A 460 -3.87 -20.51 11.10
C GLU A 460 -2.70 -21.24 11.77
N TYR A 461 -1.63 -20.54 12.17
CA TYR A 461 -0.43 -21.14 12.78
C TYR A 461 0.22 -22.27 11.94
N ASN A 462 0.16 -22.15 10.61
CA ASN A 462 0.95 -22.98 9.69
C ASN A 462 1.20 -22.23 8.37
N LYS A 463 2.35 -21.54 8.27
CA LYS A 463 2.72 -20.73 7.09
C LYS A 463 2.67 -21.54 5.79
N GLN A 464 3.18 -22.78 5.79
CA GLN A 464 3.24 -23.61 4.58
C GLN A 464 1.84 -24.04 4.11
N LYS A 465 0.97 -24.50 5.01
CA LYS A 465 -0.42 -24.84 4.66
C LYS A 465 -1.20 -23.62 4.19
N GLN A 466 -0.99 -22.44 4.81
CA GLN A 466 -1.57 -21.18 4.34
C GLN A 466 -1.15 -20.82 2.92
N PHE A 467 0.15 -20.90 2.62
CA PHE A 467 0.72 -20.66 1.30
C PHE A 467 0.09 -21.60 0.25
N LEU A 468 0.19 -22.91 0.46
CA LEU A 468 -0.34 -23.92 -0.46
C LEU A 468 -1.85 -23.77 -0.67
N ALA A 469 -2.61 -23.44 0.39
CA ALA A 469 -4.06 -23.26 0.30
C ALA A 469 -4.45 -22.04 -0.56
N ALA A 470 -3.77 -20.91 -0.40
CA ALA A 470 -4.04 -19.72 -1.20
C ALA A 470 -3.78 -19.99 -2.70
N VAL A 471 -2.65 -20.62 -3.04
CA VAL A 471 -2.31 -20.95 -4.44
C VAL A 471 -3.23 -22.02 -5.02
N ALA A 472 -3.55 -23.07 -4.24
CA ALA A 472 -4.47 -24.13 -4.67
C ALA A 472 -5.90 -23.60 -4.90
N THR A 473 -6.34 -22.60 -4.13
CA THR A 473 -7.63 -21.92 -4.35
C THR A 473 -7.64 -21.21 -5.71
N SER A 474 -6.61 -20.41 -6.02
CA SER A 474 -6.49 -19.76 -7.35
C SER A 474 -6.45 -20.77 -8.50
N TYR A 475 -5.71 -21.88 -8.33
CA TYR A 475 -5.66 -22.97 -9.30
C TYR A 475 -7.04 -23.60 -9.54
N LEU A 476 -7.78 -23.92 -8.47
CA LEU A 476 -9.12 -24.51 -8.56
C LEU A 476 -10.13 -23.55 -9.20
N GLN A 477 -10.07 -22.26 -8.90
CA GLN A 477 -10.94 -21.24 -9.49
C GLN A 477 -10.73 -21.14 -11.01
N ILE A 478 -9.48 -21.02 -11.45
CA ILE A 478 -9.11 -20.96 -12.88
C ILE A 478 -9.48 -22.28 -13.60
N LYS A 479 -9.23 -23.43 -12.96
CA LYS A 479 -9.61 -24.75 -13.49
C LYS A 479 -11.12 -24.88 -13.68
N GLN A 480 -11.93 -24.47 -12.70
CA GLN A 480 -13.39 -24.57 -12.79
C GLN A 480 -13.95 -23.68 -13.90
N LYS A 481 -13.42 -22.46 -14.06
CA LYS A 481 -13.83 -21.55 -15.15
C LYS A 481 -13.48 -22.10 -16.53
N MET A 482 -12.28 -22.64 -16.70
CA MET A 482 -11.86 -23.37 -17.92
C MET A 482 -12.79 -24.56 -18.21
N LEU A 483 -13.24 -25.30 -17.19
CA LEU A 483 -14.23 -26.38 -17.36
C LEU A 483 -15.63 -25.86 -17.71
N ALA A 484 -16.05 -24.71 -17.15
CA ALA A 484 -17.32 -24.07 -17.45
C ALA A 484 -17.38 -23.55 -18.89
N GLU A 485 -16.35 -22.83 -19.36
CA GLU A 485 -16.22 -22.38 -20.76
C GLU A 485 -16.29 -23.56 -21.75
N ARG A 486 -15.58 -24.65 -21.44
CA ARG A 486 -15.62 -25.89 -22.22
C ARG A 486 -17.00 -26.54 -22.23
N THR A 487 -17.73 -26.46 -21.12
CA THR A 487 -19.10 -26.99 -21.01
C THR A 487 -20.08 -26.16 -21.83
N GLN A 488 -20.04 -24.83 -21.72
CA GLN A 488 -20.86 -23.91 -22.51
C GLN A 488 -20.61 -24.09 -24.02
N SER A 489 -19.33 -24.24 -24.42
CA SER A 489 -18.93 -24.45 -25.81
C SER A 489 -19.50 -25.72 -26.47
N ILE A 490 -20.06 -26.67 -25.71
CA ILE A 490 -20.76 -27.85 -26.26
C ILE A 490 -22.03 -27.44 -27.01
N ALA A 491 -22.77 -26.45 -26.51
CA ALA A 491 -23.97 -25.93 -27.16
C ALA A 491 -23.59 -25.22 -28.47
N THR A 492 -22.61 -24.32 -28.42
CA THR A 492 -22.04 -23.62 -29.58
C THR A 492 -21.56 -24.59 -30.65
N ALA A 493 -20.81 -25.64 -30.26
CA ALA A 493 -20.29 -26.64 -31.18
C ALA A 493 -21.40 -27.45 -31.90
N ARG A 494 -22.52 -27.70 -31.23
CA ARG A 494 -23.69 -28.38 -31.83
C ARG A 494 -24.46 -27.45 -32.77
N MET A 495 -24.64 -26.19 -32.38
CA MET A 495 -25.29 -25.16 -33.20
C MET A 495 -24.53 -24.93 -34.52
N LEU A 496 -23.22 -24.66 -34.44
CA LEU A 496 -22.35 -24.46 -35.61
C LEU A 496 -22.25 -25.71 -36.50
N LYS A 497 -22.43 -26.93 -35.94
CA LYS A 497 -22.49 -28.16 -36.76
C LYS A 497 -23.81 -28.27 -37.53
N ASN A 498 -24.93 -27.82 -36.95
CA ASN A 498 -26.22 -27.77 -37.64
C ASN A 498 -26.22 -26.71 -38.76
N GLU A 499 -25.43 -25.64 -38.62
CA GLU A 499 -25.13 -24.66 -39.67
C GLU A 499 -24.22 -25.22 -40.79
N GLY A 500 -23.78 -26.48 -40.69
CA GLY A 500 -23.05 -27.23 -41.73
C GLY A 500 -21.53 -27.33 -41.52
N LEU A 501 -20.93 -26.42 -40.73
CA LEU A 501 -19.47 -26.24 -40.61
C LEU A 501 -18.69 -27.53 -40.26
N THR A 502 -17.45 -27.63 -40.73
CA THR A 502 -16.51 -28.70 -40.39
C THR A 502 -15.99 -28.59 -38.94
N LEU A 503 -15.39 -29.67 -38.41
CA LEU A 503 -14.79 -29.65 -37.07
C LEU A 503 -13.72 -28.56 -36.90
N GLN A 504 -12.93 -28.32 -37.96
CA GLN A 504 -11.85 -27.35 -37.98
C GLN A 504 -12.41 -25.92 -37.88
N GLU A 505 -13.39 -25.58 -38.72
CA GLU A 505 -14.09 -24.29 -38.69
C GLU A 505 -14.80 -24.07 -37.36
N ILE A 506 -15.49 -25.08 -36.81
CA ILE A 506 -16.12 -24.99 -35.48
C ILE A 506 -15.09 -24.72 -34.39
N THR A 507 -13.94 -25.41 -34.43
CA THR A 507 -12.85 -25.22 -33.46
C THR A 507 -12.26 -23.81 -33.56
N GLN A 508 -12.03 -23.32 -34.78
CA GLN A 508 -11.53 -21.96 -35.04
C GLN A 508 -12.54 -20.88 -34.64
N ARG A 509 -13.84 -21.11 -34.87
CA ARG A 509 -14.95 -20.20 -34.53
C ARG A 509 -15.18 -20.09 -33.02
N ILE A 510 -14.91 -21.16 -32.27
CA ILE A 510 -14.96 -21.17 -30.80
C ILE A 510 -13.71 -20.51 -30.18
N GLY A 511 -12.55 -20.61 -30.83
CA GLY A 511 -11.34 -19.83 -30.49
C GLY A 511 -10.66 -20.12 -29.14
N ASN A 512 -11.26 -20.95 -28.28
CA ASN A 512 -10.74 -21.24 -26.94
C ASN A 512 -9.51 -22.18 -27.01
N PRO A 513 -8.35 -21.82 -26.41
CA PRO A 513 -7.08 -22.56 -26.57
C PRO A 513 -7.08 -23.97 -25.97
N TYR A 514 -8.03 -24.27 -25.08
CA TYR A 514 -8.20 -25.58 -24.46
C TYR A 514 -9.07 -26.53 -25.30
N ILE A 515 -9.81 -26.00 -26.28
CA ILE A 515 -10.69 -26.75 -27.18
C ILE A 515 -9.94 -27.15 -28.44
N ASN A 516 -10.20 -28.36 -28.94
CA ASN A 516 -9.62 -28.90 -30.16
C ASN A 516 -10.66 -29.76 -30.90
N GLU A 517 -10.37 -30.14 -32.14
CA GLU A 517 -11.31 -30.91 -32.97
C GLU A 517 -11.76 -32.22 -32.30
N ARG A 518 -10.87 -32.91 -31.56
CA ARG A 518 -11.22 -34.11 -30.78
C ARG A 518 -12.23 -33.78 -29.66
N PHE A 519 -12.13 -32.63 -29.01
CA PHE A 519 -13.14 -32.17 -28.05
C PHE A 519 -14.48 -31.89 -28.74
N VAL A 520 -14.46 -31.21 -29.89
CA VAL A 520 -15.64 -30.84 -30.68
C VAL A 520 -16.37 -32.10 -31.18
N ALA A 521 -15.66 -33.02 -31.83
CA ALA A 521 -16.17 -34.31 -32.27
C ALA A 521 -16.90 -35.07 -31.16
N ARG A 522 -16.29 -35.20 -29.97
CA ARG A 522 -16.91 -35.86 -28.81
C ARG A 522 -18.08 -35.09 -28.20
N SER A 523 -18.23 -33.80 -28.49
CA SER A 523 -19.37 -32.98 -28.05
C SER A 523 -20.59 -33.17 -28.93
N ILE A 524 -20.34 -33.37 -30.22
CA ILE A 524 -21.37 -33.59 -31.25
C ILE A 524 -21.82 -35.05 -31.22
N TRP A 525 -20.91 -36.01 -31.43
CA TRP A 525 -21.28 -37.39 -31.80
C TRP A 525 -21.40 -38.38 -30.62
N GLU A 526 -20.56 -38.29 -29.59
CA GLU A 526 -20.57 -39.27 -28.47
C GLU A 526 -21.69 -39.03 -27.43
N ASN A 527 -22.53 -38.01 -27.63
CA ASN A 527 -23.62 -37.58 -26.74
C ASN A 527 -23.28 -37.70 -25.23
N ARG A 528 -22.20 -37.00 -24.85
CA ARG A 528 -21.38 -37.20 -23.64
C ARG A 528 -22.11 -37.71 -22.40
N LYS A 529 -21.93 -39.00 -22.10
CA LYS A 529 -22.33 -39.65 -20.83
C LYS A 529 -21.39 -39.37 -19.64
N THR A 530 -20.40 -38.48 -19.78
CA THR A 530 -19.39 -38.20 -18.73
C THR A 530 -19.00 -36.73 -18.70
N ASN A 531 -18.65 -36.23 -17.50
CA ASN A 531 -18.30 -34.84 -17.26
C ASN A 531 -17.08 -34.37 -18.09
N VAL A 532 -17.03 -33.05 -18.31
CA VAL A 532 -15.94 -32.41 -19.04
C VAL A 532 -14.61 -32.62 -18.32
N ARG A 533 -13.64 -33.24 -18.99
CA ARG A 533 -12.28 -33.42 -18.46
C ARG A 533 -11.43 -32.18 -18.67
N THR A 534 -10.48 -31.95 -17.75
CA THR A 534 -9.36 -31.02 -17.87
C THR A 534 -8.70 -31.14 -19.26
N ALA A 535 -8.29 -30.02 -19.85
CA ALA A 535 -7.56 -30.04 -21.11
C ALA A 535 -6.11 -30.49 -20.90
N THR A 536 -5.53 -31.20 -21.86
CA THR A 536 -4.11 -31.61 -21.83
C THR A 536 -3.12 -30.45 -22.03
N LYS A 537 -3.62 -29.25 -22.36
CA LYS A 537 -2.88 -27.98 -22.35
C LYS A 537 -3.08 -27.17 -21.06
N PHE A 538 -3.83 -27.68 -20.10
CA PHE A 538 -3.93 -27.04 -18.78
C PHE A 538 -2.69 -27.40 -17.96
N GLU A 539 -2.35 -26.56 -16.98
CA GLU A 539 -1.14 -26.71 -16.17
C GLU A 539 -1.36 -27.71 -15.02
N THR A 540 -0.31 -28.43 -14.61
CA THR A 540 -0.33 -29.18 -13.33
C THR A 540 -0.27 -28.20 -12.16
N PHE A 541 -0.62 -28.65 -10.95
CA PHE A 541 -0.51 -27.77 -9.79
C PHE A 541 0.93 -27.30 -9.54
N ASP A 542 1.92 -28.20 -9.66
CA ASP A 542 3.33 -27.86 -9.39
C ASP A 542 3.89 -26.83 -10.40
N GLY A 543 3.51 -26.94 -11.68
CA GLY A 543 3.86 -25.96 -12.70
C GLY A 543 3.22 -24.60 -12.41
N PHE A 544 1.93 -24.59 -12.10
CA PHE A 544 1.20 -23.38 -11.74
C PHE A 544 1.78 -22.71 -10.48
N LEU A 545 2.14 -23.51 -9.47
CA LEU A 545 2.82 -23.05 -8.27
C LEU A 545 4.14 -22.34 -8.64
N GLN A 546 5.01 -23.02 -9.38
CA GLN A 546 6.31 -22.47 -9.80
C GLN A 546 6.18 -21.18 -10.66
N VAL A 547 5.28 -21.17 -11.64
CA VAL A 547 5.17 -20.07 -12.63
C VAL A 547 4.35 -18.89 -12.09
N ARG A 548 3.32 -19.13 -11.29
CA ARG A 548 2.41 -18.08 -10.79
C ARG A 548 2.80 -17.51 -9.42
N THR A 549 3.73 -18.11 -8.68
CA THR A 549 4.34 -17.48 -7.48
C THR A 549 5.77 -16.97 -7.72
N GLU A 550 6.27 -16.99 -8.97
CA GLU A 550 7.58 -16.44 -9.36
C GLU A 550 7.75 -14.99 -8.85
N GLY A 551 8.71 -14.76 -7.96
CA GLY A 551 8.96 -13.44 -7.37
C GLY A 551 7.94 -12.97 -6.34
N LEU A 552 7.08 -13.87 -5.83
CA LEU A 552 6.15 -13.64 -4.71
C LEU A 552 6.42 -14.57 -3.50
N ASP A 553 7.41 -15.46 -3.62
CA ASP A 553 7.88 -16.42 -2.60
C ASP A 553 6.73 -17.10 -1.83
N GLN A 554 6.75 -17.09 -0.49
CA GLN A 554 5.74 -17.76 0.34
C GLN A 554 4.61 -16.82 0.83
N SER A 555 4.43 -15.65 0.22
CA SER A 555 3.30 -14.74 0.51
C SER A 555 1.92 -15.40 0.41
N GLY A 556 1.78 -16.37 -0.50
CA GLY A 556 0.50 -16.92 -0.95
C GLY A 556 -0.21 -16.05 -1.98
N GLN A 557 0.44 -14.98 -2.46
CA GLN A 557 -0.03 -14.25 -3.62
C GLN A 557 0.20 -15.07 -4.90
N VAL A 558 -0.67 -14.84 -5.90
CA VAL A 558 -0.65 -15.51 -7.20
C VAL A 558 -0.76 -14.47 -8.31
N TRP A 559 0.16 -14.52 -9.27
CA TRP A 559 0.09 -13.75 -10.51
C TRP A 559 -1.06 -14.24 -11.39
N GLU A 560 -2.16 -13.51 -11.41
CA GLU A 560 -3.33 -13.80 -12.24
C GLU A 560 -3.46 -12.84 -13.42
N LYS A 561 -3.87 -13.38 -14.57
CA LYS A 561 -4.16 -12.61 -15.76
C LYS A 561 -5.49 -11.86 -15.62
N ILE A 562 -5.50 -10.58 -15.95
CA ILE A 562 -6.73 -9.83 -16.18
C ILE A 562 -7.40 -10.32 -17.46
N ILE A 563 -8.70 -10.63 -17.42
CA ILE A 563 -9.49 -11.05 -18.58
C ILE A 563 -10.46 -9.97 -19.07
N LYS A 564 -10.81 -9.01 -18.21
CA LYS A 564 -11.76 -7.94 -18.51
C LYS A 564 -11.40 -6.70 -17.70
N ILE A 565 -11.52 -5.54 -18.31
CA ILE A 565 -11.50 -4.24 -17.62
C ILE A 565 -12.73 -3.49 -18.12
N GLU A 566 -13.56 -3.02 -17.21
CA GLU A 566 -14.80 -2.30 -17.50
C GLU A 566 -14.77 -0.92 -16.84
N GLN A 567 -15.38 0.05 -17.50
CA GLN A 567 -15.60 1.37 -16.95
C GLN A 567 -17.07 1.47 -16.55
N LEU A 568 -17.35 1.58 -15.25
CA LEU A 568 -18.70 1.60 -14.69
C LEU A 568 -18.99 2.97 -14.06
N PRO A 569 -20.14 3.61 -14.36
CA PRO A 569 -20.52 4.87 -13.71
C PRO A 569 -20.71 4.66 -12.21
N PHE A 570 -20.29 5.65 -11.42
CA PHE A 570 -20.36 5.58 -9.96
C PHE A 570 -20.65 6.97 -9.37
N GLU A 571 -21.68 7.03 -8.53
CA GLU A 571 -21.96 8.17 -7.67
C GLU A 571 -22.02 7.68 -6.22
N GLY A 572 -21.13 8.18 -5.39
CA GLY A 572 -20.97 7.73 -4.00
C GLY A 572 -19.63 8.18 -3.41
N ASN A 573 -19.25 7.62 -2.26
CA ASN A 573 -17.95 7.89 -1.67
C ASN A 573 -16.93 6.80 -2.03
N VAL A 574 -15.69 7.23 -2.24
CA VAL A 574 -14.48 6.41 -2.33
C VAL A 574 -13.55 6.71 -1.15
N TYR A 575 -12.73 5.74 -0.79
CA TYR A 575 -12.03 5.63 0.48
C TYR A 575 -10.62 5.07 0.24
N ASP A 576 -9.70 5.27 1.18
CA ASP A 576 -8.36 4.66 1.13
C ASP A 576 -7.78 4.52 2.54
N PHE A 577 -6.65 3.81 2.67
CA PHE A 577 -5.91 3.72 3.93
C PHE A 577 -4.49 4.26 3.80
N THR A 578 -4.03 4.91 4.86
CA THR A 578 -2.61 4.87 5.21
C THR A 578 -2.38 3.70 6.15
N VAL A 579 -1.38 2.87 5.87
CA VAL A 579 -1.06 1.66 6.67
C VAL A 579 0.32 1.70 7.31
N GLU A 580 0.46 1.01 8.44
CA GLU A 580 1.71 0.91 9.20
C GLU A 580 2.74 -0.07 8.59
N ASN A 581 2.57 -0.57 7.36
CA ASN A 581 3.59 -1.37 6.65
C ASN A 581 4.36 -0.58 5.56
N GLU A 582 5.62 -0.95 5.29
CA GLU A 582 6.54 -0.25 4.37
C GLU A 582 6.19 -0.37 2.90
N ALA A 583 5.52 -1.45 2.54
CA ALA A 583 4.98 -1.61 1.19
C ALA A 583 3.89 -0.57 0.89
N HIS A 584 3.34 0.07 1.95
CA HIS A 584 2.19 0.95 1.93
C HIS A 584 1.05 0.38 1.09
N ASN A 585 0.75 -0.89 1.35
CA ASN A 585 -0.26 -1.66 0.64
C ASN A 585 -1.15 -2.47 1.58
N PHE A 586 -2.29 -2.92 1.06
CA PHE A 586 -3.26 -3.76 1.75
C PHE A 586 -4.02 -4.61 0.73
N VAL A 587 -4.76 -5.63 1.19
CA VAL A 587 -5.59 -6.50 0.34
C VAL A 587 -7.01 -5.95 0.22
N ALA A 588 -7.38 -5.50 -0.99
CA ALA A 588 -8.70 -4.99 -1.35
C ALA A 588 -9.32 -5.77 -2.51
N ASN A 589 -10.48 -6.40 -2.32
CA ASN A 589 -11.05 -7.44 -3.21
C ASN A 589 -9.94 -8.35 -3.79
N SER A 590 -9.00 -8.73 -2.92
CA SER A 590 -7.84 -9.57 -3.22
C SER A 590 -6.61 -8.90 -3.95
N ILE A 591 -6.40 -7.54 -3.98
CA ILE A 591 -5.39 -6.73 -4.79
C ILE A 591 -4.70 -5.47 -4.02
N THR A 592 -3.74 -4.57 -4.52
CA THR A 592 -2.55 -3.86 -3.79
C THR A 592 -1.86 -2.45 -4.35
N VAL A 593 -1.21 -1.43 -3.61
CA VAL A 593 -0.91 0.11 -3.97
C VAL A 593 0.48 0.96 -3.67
N SER A 594 0.81 2.27 -4.15
CA SER A 594 1.95 3.33 -3.76
C SER A 594 2.20 4.79 -4.53
N ASN A 595 3.10 5.83 -4.16
CA ASN A 595 3.29 7.30 -4.73
C ASN A 595 4.65 8.27 -4.58
N CYS A 596 4.83 9.65 -4.95
CA CYS A 596 6.12 10.60 -4.93
C CYS A 596 6.22 12.26 -5.27
N GLY A 597 7.40 13.03 -5.53
CA GLY A 597 7.74 14.60 -5.71
C GLY A 597 8.79 15.29 -6.81
N MET A 598 9.65 16.45 -6.73
CA MET A 598 10.36 17.33 -7.89
C MET A 598 11.81 18.17 -7.96
N ARG A 599 12.51 18.57 -9.15
CA ARG A 599 13.81 19.45 -9.50
C ARG A 599 14.11 19.99 -11.02
N LEU A 600 15.08 20.94 -11.36
CA LEU A 600 15.66 21.34 -12.75
C LEU A 600 17.20 21.74 -12.94
N MET A 601 17.89 21.44 -14.10
CA MET A 601 19.28 21.88 -14.50
C MET A 601 19.53 22.33 -15.99
N THR A 602 20.69 22.97 -16.33
CA THR A 602 21.12 23.46 -17.69
C THR A 602 21.96 22.47 -18.53
N THR A 603 22.27 22.84 -19.79
CA THR A 603 23.47 22.47 -20.60
C THR A 603 23.89 23.68 -21.46
N ASN A 604 25.07 23.72 -22.09
CA ASN A 604 25.39 24.74 -23.13
C ASN A 604 24.97 24.34 -24.56
N LEU A 605 24.54 23.09 -24.76
CA LEU A 605 24.09 22.56 -26.05
C LEU A 605 22.86 23.31 -26.58
N SER A 606 22.81 23.55 -27.89
CA SER A 606 21.60 24.02 -28.57
C SER A 606 20.75 22.85 -29.06
N ILE A 607 19.51 23.14 -29.46
CA ILE A 607 18.65 22.16 -30.14
C ILE A 607 19.32 21.53 -31.37
N LYS A 608 20.20 22.25 -32.08
CA LYS A 608 20.89 21.71 -33.28
C LYS A 608 21.87 20.60 -32.96
N ASP A 609 22.51 20.69 -31.78
CA ASP A 609 23.51 19.72 -31.33
C ASP A 609 22.83 18.47 -30.74
N VAL A 610 21.69 18.67 -30.08
CA VAL A 610 20.92 17.60 -29.45
C VAL A 610 20.02 16.85 -30.45
N GLN A 611 19.36 17.52 -31.40
CA GLN A 611 18.37 16.88 -32.29
C GLN A 611 18.89 15.60 -33.00
N PRO A 612 20.13 15.54 -33.53
CA PRO A 612 20.66 14.33 -34.16
C PRO A 612 20.86 13.16 -33.19
N LYS A 613 21.19 13.45 -31.91
CA LYS A 613 21.45 12.45 -30.86
C LYS A 613 20.24 12.22 -29.94
N LEU A 614 19.16 12.99 -30.06
CA LEU A 614 18.01 13.05 -29.14
C LEU A 614 17.32 11.70 -28.88
N LYS A 615 17.07 10.89 -29.93
CA LYS A 615 16.47 9.54 -29.77
C LYS A 615 17.37 8.59 -28.98
N THR A 616 18.69 8.70 -29.15
CA THR A 616 19.69 7.93 -28.39
C THR A 616 19.77 8.41 -26.95
N LEU A 617 19.83 9.73 -26.75
CA LEU A 617 19.91 10.40 -25.44
C LEU A 617 18.75 9.98 -24.53
N VAL A 618 17.50 10.15 -24.96
CA VAL A 618 16.31 9.79 -24.16
C VAL A 618 16.26 8.27 -23.90
N SER A 619 16.76 7.44 -24.82
CA SER A 619 16.81 5.99 -24.64
C SER A 619 17.85 5.53 -23.61
N GLU A 620 19.06 6.11 -23.61
CA GLU A 620 20.09 5.80 -22.60
C GLU A 620 19.74 6.42 -21.23
N LEU A 621 19.10 7.59 -21.18
CA LEU A 621 18.58 8.18 -19.94
C LEU A 621 17.52 7.28 -19.29
N PHE A 622 16.57 6.74 -20.07
CA PHE A 622 15.53 5.82 -19.58
C PHE A 622 16.09 4.48 -19.07
N LYS A 623 17.25 4.06 -19.60
CA LYS A 623 17.97 2.85 -19.19
C LYS A 623 18.80 3.06 -17.93
N SER A 624 19.40 4.23 -17.77
CA SER A 624 20.32 4.54 -16.67
C SER A 624 19.66 5.13 -15.42
N VAL A 625 18.50 5.78 -15.53
CA VAL A 625 17.73 6.28 -14.38
C VAL A 625 16.61 5.28 -14.06
N PRO A 626 16.51 4.72 -12.84
CA PRO A 626 15.44 3.79 -12.49
C PRO A 626 14.07 4.48 -12.41
N VAL A 627 13.14 4.06 -13.28
CA VAL A 627 11.75 4.55 -13.37
C VAL A 627 10.76 3.42 -13.08
N GLY A 628 9.59 3.75 -12.53
CA GLY A 628 8.58 2.80 -12.07
C GLY A 628 8.70 2.45 -10.58
N VAL A 629 7.74 1.66 -10.07
CA VAL A 629 7.66 1.28 -8.65
C VAL A 629 8.39 -0.04 -8.38
N GLY A 630 8.98 -0.19 -7.19
CA GLY A 630 9.72 -1.41 -6.81
C GLY A 630 11.13 -1.52 -7.39
N ARG A 631 11.60 -0.51 -8.14
CA ARG A 631 13.02 -0.41 -8.54
C ARG A 631 13.88 -0.11 -7.31
N LYS A 632 15.00 -0.82 -7.16
CA LYS A 632 16.04 -0.48 -6.18
C LYS A 632 16.80 0.80 -6.60
N GLY A 633 17.40 1.43 -5.61
CA GLY A 633 18.22 2.63 -5.73
C GLY A 633 19.44 2.49 -6.66
N LEU A 634 20.04 3.64 -6.99
CA LEU A 634 21.27 3.72 -7.77
C LEU A 634 22.54 3.42 -6.95
N LEU A 635 22.40 3.26 -5.63
CA LEU A 635 23.50 3.17 -4.67
C LEU A 635 23.03 2.40 -3.42
N THR A 636 23.92 1.58 -2.84
CA THR A 636 23.67 0.84 -1.59
C THR A 636 24.40 1.54 -0.44
N LEU A 637 23.69 1.88 0.64
CA LEU A 637 24.22 2.55 1.83
C LEU A 637 24.21 1.63 3.05
N SER A 638 25.10 1.87 4.01
CA SER A 638 24.90 1.37 5.39
C SER A 638 23.89 2.23 6.14
N GLU A 639 23.38 1.76 7.29
CA GLU A 639 22.51 2.59 8.15
C GLU A 639 23.21 3.88 8.60
N ASN A 640 24.50 3.82 8.92
CA ASN A 640 25.27 5.01 9.32
C ASN A 640 25.42 6.02 8.17
N ASP A 641 25.66 5.55 6.94
CA ASP A 641 25.74 6.41 5.76
C ASP A 641 24.37 7.01 5.43
N PHE A 642 23.28 6.26 5.64
CA PHE A 642 21.92 6.75 5.44
C PHE A 642 21.51 7.78 6.50
N ASP A 643 21.96 7.65 7.75
CA ASP A 643 21.78 8.67 8.79
C ASP A 643 22.51 9.97 8.44
N GLU A 644 23.75 9.88 7.94
CA GLU A 644 24.45 11.03 7.37
C GLU A 644 23.70 11.62 6.16
N VAL A 645 23.07 10.82 5.29
CA VAL A 645 22.20 11.32 4.20
C VAL A 645 20.93 12.00 4.74
N MET A 646 20.35 11.53 5.84
CA MET A 646 19.20 12.20 6.48
C MET A 646 19.58 13.54 7.11
N VAL A 647 20.79 13.69 7.66
CA VAL A 647 21.26 14.98 8.25
C VAL A 647 21.84 15.92 7.20
N HIS A 648 22.52 15.41 6.17
CA HIS A 648 23.32 16.19 5.23
C HIS A 648 22.84 16.13 3.77
N GLY A 649 21.82 15.35 3.44
CA GLY A 649 21.13 15.37 2.14
C GLY A 649 22.06 15.33 0.93
N ALA A 650 21.88 16.28 0.01
CA ALA A 650 22.73 16.40 -1.17
C ALA A 650 24.20 16.78 -0.84
N LYS A 651 24.48 17.34 0.35
CA LYS A 651 25.85 17.67 0.78
C LYS A 651 26.66 16.39 1.03
N TRP A 652 26.04 15.34 1.55
CA TRP A 652 26.68 14.02 1.68
C TRP A 652 26.96 13.39 0.32
N LEU A 653 25.99 13.45 -0.60
CA LEU A 653 26.15 12.95 -1.97
C LEU A 653 27.35 13.62 -2.66
N VAL A 654 27.43 14.95 -2.62
CA VAL A 654 28.54 15.72 -3.21
C VAL A 654 29.87 15.45 -2.51
N LYS A 655 29.90 15.28 -1.17
CA LYS A 655 31.10 14.87 -0.41
C LYS A 655 31.63 13.50 -0.87
N ASN A 656 30.75 12.60 -1.30
CA ASN A 656 31.08 11.27 -1.80
C ASN A 656 31.14 11.18 -3.35
N GLY A 657 31.28 12.31 -4.05
CA GLY A 657 31.52 12.36 -5.50
C GLY A 657 30.28 12.43 -6.39
N PHE A 658 29.07 12.35 -5.83
CA PHE A 658 27.81 12.37 -6.59
C PHE A 658 27.36 13.79 -6.95
N GLY A 659 28.18 14.46 -7.77
CA GLY A 659 27.97 15.81 -8.29
C GLY A 659 29.03 16.81 -7.82
N TRP A 660 28.69 18.10 -7.85
CA TRP A 660 29.66 19.18 -7.68
C TRP A 660 29.34 20.09 -6.50
N LYS A 661 30.38 20.68 -5.89
CA LYS A 661 30.20 21.66 -4.80
C LYS A 661 29.26 22.81 -5.18
N LYS A 662 29.37 23.32 -6.41
CA LYS A 662 28.52 24.38 -6.99
C LYS A 662 27.05 23.98 -7.23
N ASP A 663 26.71 22.69 -7.13
CA ASP A 663 25.30 22.26 -7.17
C ASP A 663 24.58 22.69 -5.89
N LEU A 664 25.27 22.60 -4.74
CA LEU A 664 24.70 22.89 -3.43
C LEU A 664 24.20 24.33 -3.35
N ASP A 665 24.95 25.29 -3.91
CA ASP A 665 24.57 26.71 -3.98
C ASP A 665 23.27 26.97 -4.77
N ALA A 666 22.74 25.96 -5.47
CA ALA A 666 21.48 26.00 -6.22
C ALA A 666 20.46 24.93 -5.77
N ILE A 667 20.60 24.37 -4.57
CA ILE A 667 19.52 23.60 -3.93
C ILE A 667 18.96 24.44 -2.77
N GLU A 668 17.65 24.37 -2.53
CA GLU A 668 17.02 24.92 -1.33
C GLU A 668 17.71 24.43 -0.03
N GLU A 669 17.93 25.32 0.95
CA GLU A 669 18.79 25.10 2.14
C GLU A 669 20.23 24.63 1.83
N ASN A 670 20.70 24.89 0.61
CA ASN A 670 21.92 24.37 0.03
C ASN A 670 21.96 22.83 -0.03
N GLY A 671 20.79 22.18 -0.08
CA GLY A 671 20.64 20.72 -0.16
C GLY A 671 20.70 19.96 1.15
N ALA A 672 20.67 20.66 2.29
CA ALA A 672 20.38 20.03 3.59
C ALA A 672 19.78 21.03 4.58
N ILE A 673 18.54 20.78 5.00
CA ILE A 673 17.81 21.51 6.03
C ILE A 673 18.42 21.18 7.40
N LYS A 674 18.61 22.21 8.22
CA LYS A 674 19.12 22.10 9.60
C LYS A 674 18.01 21.59 10.53
N GLY A 675 18.39 20.90 11.61
CA GLY A 675 17.43 20.32 12.55
C GLY A 675 16.73 19.08 12.01
N ALA A 676 17.34 18.39 11.04
CA ALA A 676 17.02 17.00 10.74
C ALA A 676 17.66 16.10 11.81
N ASP A 677 16.85 15.25 12.45
CA ASP A 677 17.30 14.29 13.48
C ASP A 677 16.88 12.86 13.10
N PRO A 678 17.82 11.98 12.71
CA PRO A 678 17.56 10.57 12.44
C PRO A 678 16.89 9.81 13.59
N ALA A 679 17.03 10.24 14.85
CA ALA A 679 16.36 9.61 15.98
C ALA A 679 14.84 9.88 16.00
N LYS A 680 14.38 10.90 15.26
CA LYS A 680 12.97 11.25 15.03
C LYS A 680 12.41 10.64 13.75
N VAL A 681 13.09 9.61 13.22
CA VAL A 681 12.69 8.85 12.04
C VAL A 681 12.58 7.39 12.43
N SER A 682 11.40 6.80 12.24
CA SER A 682 11.16 5.38 12.52
C SER A 682 12.11 4.48 11.71
N GLN A 683 12.53 3.33 12.29
CA GLN A 683 13.29 2.31 11.55
C GLN A 683 12.58 1.93 10.24
N LYS A 684 11.25 1.87 10.33
CA LYS A 684 10.33 1.68 9.22
C LYS A 684 10.49 2.74 8.10
N ALA A 685 10.63 4.02 8.43
CA ALA A 685 10.87 5.05 7.43
C ALA A 685 12.27 4.89 6.81
N ARG A 686 13.30 4.60 7.64
CA ARG A 686 14.70 4.43 7.22
C ARG A 686 14.87 3.36 6.13
N GLN A 687 14.34 2.14 6.35
CA GLN A 687 14.47 1.02 5.41
C GLN A 687 13.90 1.36 4.01
N ARG A 688 12.69 1.95 3.93
CA ARG A 688 12.11 2.51 2.68
C ARG A 688 12.99 3.55 1.98
N GLY A 689 13.82 4.28 2.73
CA GLY A 689 14.71 5.31 2.19
C GLY A 689 15.94 4.73 1.54
N THR A 690 16.66 3.87 2.27
CA THR A 690 17.88 3.18 1.81
C THR A 690 17.66 2.45 0.49
N ASP A 691 16.55 1.71 0.37
CA ASP A 691 16.27 0.88 -0.82
C ASP A 691 15.87 1.68 -2.07
N GLN A 692 15.43 2.94 -1.92
CA GLN A 692 14.78 3.72 -2.99
C GLN A 692 15.58 4.96 -3.44
N LEU A 693 16.79 5.19 -2.88
CA LEU A 693 17.61 6.36 -3.16
C LEU A 693 18.19 6.32 -4.59
N GLY A 694 17.90 7.37 -5.38
CA GLY A 694 18.25 7.46 -6.80
C GLY A 694 17.17 6.93 -7.76
N THR A 695 15.90 6.84 -7.32
CA THR A 695 14.79 6.37 -8.15
C THR A 695 13.78 7.48 -8.47
N LEU A 696 13.25 7.46 -9.70
CA LEU A 696 12.32 8.49 -10.19
C LEU A 696 10.89 8.27 -9.67
N GLY A 697 10.40 7.04 -9.72
CA GLY A 697 9.01 6.68 -9.39
C GLY A 697 8.06 6.65 -10.60
N SER A 698 6.78 6.95 -10.34
CA SER A 698 5.63 6.77 -11.23
C SER A 698 4.56 7.84 -10.99
N GLY A 699 3.62 8.06 -11.91
CA GLY A 699 2.58 9.08 -11.78
C GLY A 699 2.99 10.41 -12.43
N ASN A 700 2.93 11.53 -11.71
CA ASN A 700 3.36 12.82 -12.26
C ASN A 700 4.89 12.91 -12.47
N HIS A 701 5.69 12.02 -11.87
CA HIS A 701 7.16 11.96 -12.00
C HIS A 701 7.66 11.77 -13.43
N TYR A 702 8.67 12.55 -13.79
CA TYR A 702 9.27 12.58 -15.12
C TYR A 702 10.74 13.00 -15.10
N LEU A 703 11.46 12.69 -16.17
CA LEU A 703 12.73 13.32 -16.52
C LEU A 703 12.57 13.89 -17.92
N GLU A 704 12.63 15.22 -18.06
CA GLU A 704 12.28 15.92 -19.29
C GLU A 704 13.44 16.74 -19.81
N VAL A 705 13.88 16.46 -21.03
CA VAL A 705 14.83 17.27 -21.79
C VAL A 705 14.04 18.36 -22.52
N GLN A 706 14.35 19.62 -22.24
CA GLN A 706 13.59 20.79 -22.67
C GLN A 706 14.49 21.77 -23.43
N VAL A 707 13.89 22.70 -24.18
CA VAL A 707 14.58 23.79 -24.88
C VAL A 707 14.00 25.16 -24.48
N SER A 708 14.87 26.11 -24.14
CA SER A 708 14.53 27.53 -24.00
C SER A 708 14.86 28.25 -25.31
N ARG A 709 13.86 28.51 -26.16
CA ARG A 709 14.11 29.19 -27.44
C ARG A 709 14.42 30.65 -27.26
N ALA A 710 15.16 31.25 -28.21
CA ALA A 710 15.54 32.67 -28.12
C ALA A 710 14.35 33.65 -27.99
N ARG A 711 13.20 33.30 -28.59
CA ARG A 711 11.93 34.07 -28.50
C ARG A 711 11.12 33.80 -27.22
N ASP A 712 11.45 32.74 -26.50
CA ASP A 712 10.69 32.21 -25.35
C ASP A 712 11.33 32.69 -24.01
N VAL A 713 12.12 33.79 -24.04
CA VAL A 713 12.84 34.37 -22.88
C VAL A 713 12.30 35.75 -22.51
N ASP A 714 11.49 35.85 -21.45
CA ASP A 714 10.90 37.09 -20.94
C ASP A 714 11.92 38.04 -20.27
N ASP A 715 12.95 37.52 -19.60
CA ASP A 715 14.02 38.33 -18.98
C ASP A 715 15.43 37.80 -19.32
N PRO A 716 16.05 38.27 -20.42
CA PRO A 716 17.41 37.86 -20.81
C PRO A 716 18.50 38.20 -19.77
N LYS A 717 18.27 39.19 -18.89
CA LYS A 717 19.27 39.61 -17.88
C LYS A 717 19.26 38.67 -16.68
N ILE A 718 18.10 38.13 -16.30
CA ILE A 718 17.98 37.12 -15.23
C ILE A 718 18.27 35.73 -15.78
N ALA A 719 17.77 35.40 -16.99
CA ALA A 719 18.07 34.15 -17.68
C ALA A 719 19.60 33.90 -17.76
N LYS A 720 20.36 34.89 -18.23
CA LYS A 720 21.83 34.81 -18.30
C LYS A 720 22.50 34.57 -16.94
N LYS A 721 21.96 35.12 -15.83
CA LYS A 721 22.48 34.86 -14.47
C LYS A 721 22.15 33.45 -13.96
N PHE A 722 21.06 32.85 -14.44
CA PHE A 722 20.70 31.46 -14.13
C PHE A 722 21.50 30.44 -14.95
N GLY A 723 22.29 30.88 -15.94
CA GLY A 723 23.01 30.03 -16.89
C GLY A 723 22.25 29.81 -18.21
N ILE A 724 21.14 30.50 -18.40
CA ILE A 724 20.26 30.40 -19.57
C ILE A 724 20.63 31.57 -20.51
N SER A 725 21.70 31.39 -21.29
CA SER A 725 22.34 32.45 -22.08
C SER A 725 22.50 32.15 -23.57
N SER A 726 22.33 30.91 -23.99
CA SER A 726 22.43 30.50 -25.39
C SER A 726 21.05 30.54 -26.08
N PRO A 727 20.96 30.92 -27.36
CA PRO A 727 19.72 30.77 -28.12
C PRO A 727 19.40 29.28 -28.33
N ASP A 728 18.14 28.91 -28.13
CA ASP A 728 17.64 27.54 -28.27
C ASP A 728 18.41 26.51 -27.42
N GLN A 729 18.77 26.91 -26.20
CA GLN A 729 19.55 26.15 -25.22
C GLN A 729 18.77 24.98 -24.62
N VAL A 730 19.41 23.82 -24.53
CA VAL A 730 18.81 22.59 -23.98
C VAL A 730 19.09 22.45 -22.49
N MET A 731 18.09 21.96 -21.74
CA MET A 731 18.06 21.85 -20.29
C MET A 731 17.34 20.57 -19.86
N VAL A 732 17.45 20.16 -18.59
CA VAL A 732 16.89 18.89 -18.10
C VAL A 732 16.19 19.04 -16.75
N MET A 733 14.89 18.73 -16.72
CA MET A 733 14.05 18.72 -15.52
C MET A 733 13.93 17.29 -14.95
N ILE A 734 13.89 17.15 -13.61
CA ILE A 734 13.84 15.87 -12.89
C ILE A 734 12.73 15.93 -11.83
N HIS A 735 11.53 15.47 -12.16
CA HIS A 735 10.39 15.41 -11.25
C HIS A 735 10.45 14.10 -10.42
N CYS A 736 11.16 14.07 -9.28
CA CYS A 736 11.02 13.00 -8.25
C CYS A 736 11.22 13.49 -6.78
N GLY A 737 10.66 12.78 -5.79
CA GLY A 737 10.55 13.25 -4.39
C GLY A 737 11.28 12.36 -3.36
N SER A 738 10.82 12.39 -2.11
CA SER A 738 11.35 11.59 -0.99
C SER A 738 11.14 10.09 -1.10
N ARG A 739 10.38 9.62 -2.12
CA ARG A 739 9.94 8.23 -2.28
C ARG A 739 9.18 7.75 -1.02
N GLY A 740 9.17 6.44 -0.74
CA GLY A 740 8.46 5.86 0.40
C GLY A 740 8.88 6.42 1.77
N PHE A 741 10.13 6.90 1.91
CA PHE A 741 10.65 7.46 3.16
C PHE A 741 9.80 8.61 3.70
N GLY A 742 9.62 9.68 2.90
CA GLY A 742 8.96 10.90 3.38
C GLY A 742 7.45 10.74 3.58
N HIS A 743 6.85 9.88 2.76
CA HIS A 743 5.50 9.39 3.01
C HIS A 743 5.41 8.77 4.41
N GLN A 744 6.37 7.93 4.80
CA GLN A 744 6.34 7.25 6.08
C GLN A 744 6.41 8.19 7.27
N VAL A 745 7.34 9.14 7.25
CA VAL A 745 7.44 10.20 8.27
C VAL A 745 6.11 10.94 8.41
N CYS A 746 5.48 11.33 7.30
CA CYS A 746 4.18 12.01 7.33
C CYS A 746 3.06 11.11 7.88
N SER A 747 3.12 9.80 7.63
CA SER A 747 2.17 8.81 8.16
C SER A 747 2.28 8.69 9.68
N ASP A 748 3.50 8.46 10.19
CA ASP A 748 3.78 8.17 11.60
C ASP A 748 3.29 9.31 12.50
N TYR A 749 3.69 10.55 12.19
CA TYR A 749 3.39 11.72 13.03
C TYR A 749 1.91 12.16 12.98
N ALA A 750 1.18 11.95 11.88
CA ALA A 750 -0.21 12.37 11.86
C ALA A 750 -1.13 11.50 12.72
N THR A 751 -0.86 10.20 12.84
CA THR A 751 -1.59 9.33 13.79
C THR A 751 -1.30 9.74 15.23
N GLU A 752 -0.03 10.04 15.55
CA GLU A 752 0.33 10.58 16.86
C GLU A 752 -0.47 11.87 17.13
N PHE A 753 -0.47 12.81 16.18
CA PHE A 753 -1.09 14.12 16.31
C PHE A 753 -2.61 14.02 16.53
N VAL A 754 -3.33 13.15 15.80
CA VAL A 754 -4.77 12.91 15.99
C VAL A 754 -5.11 12.57 17.45
N SER A 755 -4.26 11.79 18.14
CA SER A 755 -4.45 11.49 19.56
C SER A 755 -4.01 12.64 20.49
N THR A 756 -2.96 13.37 20.08
CA THR A 756 -2.26 14.37 20.89
C THR A 756 -2.93 15.75 20.88
N MET A 757 -3.73 16.12 19.87
CA MET A 757 -4.46 17.41 19.82
C MET A 757 -5.23 17.70 21.12
N LYS A 758 -5.87 16.66 21.68
CA LYS A 758 -6.66 16.70 22.91
C LYS A 758 -5.86 17.11 24.16
N LYS A 759 -4.53 16.91 24.16
CA LYS A 759 -3.64 17.32 25.26
C LYS A 759 -3.35 18.84 25.26
N PHE A 760 -3.59 19.49 24.12
CA PHE A 760 -3.35 20.91 23.88
C PHE A 760 -4.65 21.70 23.65
N ASP A 761 -5.81 21.08 23.94
CA ASP A 761 -7.16 21.61 23.69
C ASP A 761 -7.42 22.07 22.24
N ILE A 762 -6.73 21.45 21.28
CA ILE A 762 -6.88 21.77 19.85
C ILE A 762 -8.06 20.99 19.26
N SER A 763 -8.97 21.72 18.63
CA SER A 763 -10.02 21.21 17.75
C SER A 763 -9.86 21.81 16.35
N VAL A 764 -10.22 21.06 15.31
CA VAL A 764 -10.11 21.44 13.90
C VAL A 764 -11.38 21.07 13.15
N ALA A 765 -11.76 21.90 12.17
CA ALA A 765 -12.98 21.73 11.38
C ALA A 765 -12.98 20.48 10.48
N ASP A 766 -11.82 19.84 10.31
CA ASP A 766 -11.63 18.60 9.57
C ASP A 766 -10.60 17.74 10.31
N ARG A 767 -10.89 16.44 10.54
CA ARG A 767 -9.93 15.50 11.14
C ARG A 767 -8.68 15.38 10.29
N ASP A 768 -8.77 15.61 8.99
CA ASP A 768 -7.61 15.60 8.10
C ASP A 768 -6.63 16.76 8.35
N LEU A 769 -6.97 17.76 9.16
CA LEU A 769 -6.08 18.87 9.58
C LEU A 769 -5.38 18.62 10.94
N ALA A 770 -5.16 17.35 11.30
CA ALA A 770 -4.50 16.97 12.55
C ALA A 770 -3.18 17.72 12.80
N CYS A 771 -3.06 18.38 13.95
CA CYS A 771 -1.98 19.33 14.26
C CYS A 771 -1.70 19.46 15.76
N VAL A 772 -0.50 19.94 16.11
CA VAL A 772 -0.07 20.22 17.50
C VAL A 772 0.65 21.57 17.56
N PRO A 773 0.79 22.23 18.73
CA PRO A 773 1.53 23.48 18.84
C PRO A 773 2.98 23.30 18.37
N PHE A 774 3.53 24.24 17.61
CA PHE A 774 4.83 24.03 16.97
C PHE A 774 5.98 23.82 17.98
N GLN A 775 5.99 24.53 19.11
CA GLN A 775 6.98 24.33 20.18
C GLN A 775 6.76 23.08 21.06
N SER A 776 5.68 22.32 20.86
CA SER A 776 5.51 21.06 21.59
C SER A 776 6.56 20.03 21.17
N GLU A 777 6.94 19.11 22.07
CA GLU A 777 7.88 18.02 21.78
C GLU A 777 7.46 17.21 20.54
N PRO A 778 6.20 16.74 20.38
CA PRO A 778 5.72 16.13 19.14
C PRO A 778 5.80 17.05 17.91
N GLY A 779 5.61 18.36 18.08
CA GLY A 779 5.69 19.35 17.01
C GLY A 779 7.12 19.54 16.47
N GLN A 780 8.10 19.60 17.36
CA GLN A 780 9.53 19.65 17.00
C GLN A 780 10.02 18.30 16.46
N ASP A 781 9.54 17.18 17.02
CA ASP A 781 9.89 15.83 16.57
C ASP A 781 9.41 15.58 15.12
N TYR A 782 8.15 15.91 14.80
CA TYR A 782 7.66 15.86 13.42
C TYR A 782 8.49 16.77 12.51
N PHE A 783 8.77 18.01 12.93
CA PHE A 783 9.56 18.94 12.14
C PHE A 783 10.95 18.38 11.82
N ALA A 784 11.60 17.73 12.80
CA ALA A 784 12.89 17.09 12.62
C ALA A 784 12.84 15.88 11.67
N GLY A 785 11.86 14.99 11.83
CA GLY A 785 11.65 13.87 10.91
C GLY A 785 11.33 14.34 9.48
N MET A 786 10.51 15.39 9.33
CA MET A 786 10.19 16.00 8.05
C MET A 786 11.44 16.63 7.39
N ASN A 787 12.34 17.22 8.18
CA ASN A 787 13.61 17.73 7.67
C ASN A 787 14.50 16.58 7.13
N CYS A 788 14.52 15.41 7.78
CA CYS A 788 15.15 14.20 7.22
C CYS A 788 14.51 13.78 5.89
N ALA A 789 13.18 13.89 5.76
CA ALA A 789 12.47 13.53 4.53
C ALA A 789 12.78 14.48 3.36
N ALA A 790 12.89 15.78 3.63
CA ALA A 790 13.34 16.75 2.64
C ALA A 790 14.81 16.52 2.24
N ASN A 791 15.69 16.21 3.21
CA ASN A 791 17.09 15.90 2.95
C ASN A 791 17.26 14.64 2.08
N ASN A 792 16.49 13.58 2.35
CA ASN A 792 16.43 12.39 1.50
C ASN A 792 15.91 12.71 0.09
N ALA A 793 14.94 13.62 -0.04
CA ALA A 793 14.46 14.07 -1.36
C ALA A 793 15.54 14.84 -2.15
N PHE A 794 16.27 15.76 -1.50
CA PHE A 794 17.40 16.45 -2.13
C PHE A 794 18.51 15.47 -2.54
N ALA A 795 18.82 14.47 -1.71
CA ALA A 795 19.78 13.42 -2.02
C ALA A 795 19.33 12.56 -3.22
N ASN A 796 18.07 12.10 -3.23
CA ASN A 796 17.50 11.31 -4.33
C ASN A 796 17.67 12.03 -5.68
N ARG A 797 17.30 13.31 -5.73
CA ARG A 797 17.39 14.15 -6.93
C ARG A 797 18.83 14.47 -7.32
N GLN A 798 19.73 14.60 -6.36
CA GLN A 798 21.16 14.78 -6.60
C GLN A 798 21.79 13.53 -7.26
N LEU A 799 21.44 12.33 -6.79
CA LEU A 799 21.95 11.07 -7.35
C LEU A 799 21.47 10.86 -8.79
N ILE A 800 20.19 11.15 -9.06
CA ILE A 800 19.64 11.10 -10.42
C ILE A 800 20.32 12.13 -11.31
N MET A 801 20.50 13.38 -10.86
CA MET A 801 21.18 14.41 -11.64
C MET A 801 22.63 14.03 -12.01
N HIS A 802 23.37 13.41 -11.09
CA HIS A 802 24.69 12.86 -11.40
C HIS A 802 24.61 11.78 -12.49
N ARG A 803 23.64 10.85 -12.40
CA ARG A 803 23.41 9.81 -13.41
C ARG A 803 23.00 10.38 -14.77
N VAL A 804 22.29 11.52 -14.81
CA VAL A 804 21.99 12.24 -16.07
C VAL A 804 23.26 12.82 -16.68
N ARG A 805 24.15 13.43 -15.88
CA ARG A 805 25.44 13.96 -16.36
C ARG A 805 26.28 12.88 -17.03
N GLU A 806 26.46 11.72 -16.40
CA GLU A 806 27.19 10.58 -17.00
C GLU A 806 26.63 10.16 -18.37
N VAL A 807 25.30 10.12 -18.52
CA VAL A 807 24.66 9.76 -19.79
C VAL A 807 24.86 10.84 -20.86
N PHE A 808 24.76 12.12 -20.51
CA PHE A 808 25.07 13.20 -21.45
C PHE A 808 26.53 13.14 -21.89
N SER A 809 27.48 12.99 -20.95
CA SER A 809 28.90 12.85 -21.28
C SER A 809 29.19 11.69 -22.22
N LYS A 810 28.55 10.53 -21.96
CA LYS A 810 28.64 9.35 -22.83
C LYS A 810 28.06 9.58 -24.23
N VAL A 811 26.93 10.29 -24.33
CA VAL A 811 26.23 10.50 -25.61
C VAL A 811 26.88 11.61 -26.43
N PHE A 812 27.42 12.65 -25.81
CA PHE A 812 28.05 13.79 -26.50
C PHE A 812 29.58 13.72 -26.57
N GLU A 813 30.22 12.72 -25.97
CA GLU A 813 31.67 12.46 -26.03
C GLU A 813 32.50 13.65 -25.47
N SER A 814 31.98 14.26 -24.40
CA SER A 814 32.49 15.48 -23.75
C SER A 814 32.23 15.41 -22.24
N SER A 815 32.93 16.18 -21.40
CA SER A 815 32.64 16.15 -19.94
C SER A 815 31.35 16.90 -19.60
N ALA A 816 30.73 16.59 -18.45
CA ALA A 816 29.50 17.30 -18.05
C ALA A 816 29.80 18.76 -17.67
N GLU A 817 31.04 19.04 -17.27
CA GLU A 817 31.62 20.34 -17.04
C GLU A 817 31.74 21.14 -18.36
N ASP A 818 32.30 20.54 -19.41
CA ASP A 818 32.41 21.14 -20.76
C ASP A 818 31.04 21.35 -21.43
N LEU A 819 30.07 20.47 -21.12
CA LEU A 819 28.66 20.59 -21.52
C LEU A 819 27.86 21.57 -20.64
N GLU A 820 28.52 22.27 -19.70
CA GLU A 820 27.95 23.24 -18.76
C GLU A 820 26.66 22.78 -18.07
N MET A 821 26.67 21.54 -17.57
CA MET A 821 25.50 20.88 -16.96
C MET A 821 25.18 21.36 -15.53
N ASN A 822 25.14 22.68 -15.34
CA ASN A 822 24.99 23.36 -14.06
C ASN A 822 23.55 23.26 -13.53
N LEU A 823 23.38 23.06 -12.22
CA LEU A 823 22.05 23.13 -11.61
C LEU A 823 21.47 24.56 -11.75
N VAL A 824 20.21 24.68 -12.19
CA VAL A 824 19.46 25.94 -12.16
C VAL A 824 18.91 26.13 -10.77
N TYR A 825 18.05 25.20 -10.33
CA TYR A 825 17.56 25.15 -8.95
C TYR A 825 16.97 23.77 -8.57
N ASP A 826 16.82 23.52 -7.27
CA ASP A 826 16.03 22.43 -6.68
C ASP A 826 15.25 23.01 -5.49
N VAL A 827 13.96 22.67 -5.41
CA VAL A 827 13.00 23.22 -4.44
C VAL A 827 11.96 22.16 -4.06
N CYS A 828 11.52 22.16 -2.80
CA CYS A 828 10.42 21.32 -2.34
C CYS A 828 9.08 22.08 -2.40
N HIS A 829 8.01 21.41 -2.84
CA HIS A 829 6.66 21.99 -2.95
C HIS A 829 5.61 21.42 -1.96
N ASN A 830 5.97 20.37 -1.21
CA ASN A 830 5.22 19.83 -0.06
C ASN A 830 6.17 19.91 1.14
N ILE A 831 6.14 21.01 1.91
CA ILE A 831 7.06 21.24 3.03
C ILE A 831 6.55 22.28 4.03
N ALA A 832 6.92 22.16 5.31
CA ALA A 832 6.82 23.25 6.28
C ALA A 832 8.20 23.93 6.52
N LYS A 833 8.24 25.25 6.68
CA LYS A 833 9.49 26.01 6.92
C LYS A 833 9.31 27.11 7.96
N VAL A 834 10.25 27.24 8.89
CA VAL A 834 10.30 28.39 9.82
C VAL A 834 10.96 29.58 9.14
N GLU A 835 10.19 30.61 8.85
CA GLU A 835 10.60 31.77 8.04
C GLU A 835 10.07 33.09 8.66
N PRO A 836 10.81 34.21 8.58
CA PRO A 836 10.39 35.50 9.15
C PRO A 836 9.59 36.35 8.14
N TYR A 837 8.41 36.82 8.54
CA TYR A 837 7.55 37.69 7.73
C TYR A 837 6.99 38.87 8.53
N LYS A 838 6.56 39.93 7.85
CA LYS A 838 5.97 41.12 8.50
C LYS A 838 4.45 41.00 8.54
N PHE A 839 3.89 41.18 9.73
CA PHE A 839 2.45 41.29 9.97
C PHE A 839 2.24 42.55 10.82
N ASP A 840 1.34 43.45 10.42
CA ASP A 840 1.04 44.70 11.14
C ASP A 840 2.30 45.57 11.38
N GLY A 841 3.23 45.55 10.42
CA GLY A 841 4.53 46.22 10.51
C GLY A 841 5.58 45.52 11.40
N LYS A 842 5.19 44.49 12.17
CA LYS A 842 6.08 43.72 13.06
C LYS A 842 6.58 42.45 12.39
N THR A 843 7.88 42.17 12.47
CA THR A 843 8.42 40.89 12.01
C THR A 843 8.07 39.79 13.02
N ARG A 844 7.35 38.77 12.57
CA ARG A 844 7.08 37.51 13.32
C ARG A 844 7.81 36.36 12.63
N LYS A 845 8.19 35.32 13.38
CA LYS A 845 8.61 34.03 12.80
C LYS A 845 7.38 33.15 12.67
N VAL A 846 7.19 32.52 11.52
CA VAL A 846 6.07 31.63 11.27
C VAL A 846 6.54 30.30 10.67
N VAL A 847 5.83 29.22 10.94
CA VAL A 847 5.98 27.94 10.23
C VAL A 847 5.04 27.94 9.00
N VAL A 848 5.61 28.32 7.85
CA VAL A 848 4.91 28.35 6.56
C VAL A 848 4.74 26.92 6.06
N HIS A 849 3.50 26.45 5.98
CA HIS A 849 3.12 25.19 5.34
C HIS A 849 2.85 25.46 3.86
N ARG A 850 3.44 24.64 2.98
CA ARG A 850 3.29 24.70 1.53
C ARG A 850 2.90 23.31 1.02
N LYS A 851 1.85 23.21 0.21
CA LYS A 851 1.35 21.95 -0.38
C LYS A 851 0.97 22.15 -1.83
N GLY A 852 1.73 21.54 -2.74
CA GLY A 852 1.74 21.92 -4.15
C GLY A 852 2.04 23.42 -4.34
N ALA A 853 2.94 23.97 -3.53
CA ALA A 853 3.30 25.39 -3.60
C ALA A 853 4.80 25.60 -3.34
N THR A 854 5.42 26.48 -4.11
CA THR A 854 6.88 26.61 -4.22
C THR A 854 7.37 27.84 -3.47
N ARG A 855 8.51 27.74 -2.78
CA ARG A 855 9.17 28.93 -2.20
C ARG A 855 9.64 29.89 -3.31
N CYS A 856 9.52 31.18 -3.06
CA CYS A 856 9.54 32.25 -4.06
C CYS A 856 10.26 33.51 -3.54
N PHE A 857 11.41 33.34 -2.87
CA PHE A 857 12.08 34.45 -2.18
C PHE A 857 12.56 35.57 -3.13
N GLY A 858 12.31 36.82 -2.74
CA GLY A 858 12.78 38.00 -3.47
C GLY A 858 14.30 38.23 -3.37
N PRO A 859 14.85 39.23 -4.09
CA PRO A 859 16.24 39.66 -3.96
C PRO A 859 16.59 40.07 -2.52
N GLY A 860 17.84 39.88 -2.11
CA GLY A 860 18.35 40.29 -0.79
C GLY A 860 17.88 39.44 0.41
N GLN A 861 17.09 38.39 0.19
CA GLN A 861 16.46 37.64 1.28
C GLN A 861 17.42 36.66 1.98
N PRO A 862 17.46 36.63 3.33
CA PRO A 862 18.23 35.64 4.08
C PRO A 862 17.77 34.21 3.77
N GLY A 863 18.69 33.36 3.32
CA GLY A 863 18.37 32.00 2.85
C GLY A 863 18.54 31.78 1.34
N LEU A 864 18.79 32.84 0.56
CA LEU A 864 19.38 32.72 -0.77
C LEU A 864 20.91 32.63 -0.69
N SER A 865 21.51 31.80 -1.55
CA SER A 865 22.96 31.81 -1.80
C SER A 865 23.37 33.06 -2.58
N ASP A 866 24.66 33.42 -2.53
CA ASP A 866 25.20 34.64 -3.17
C ASP A 866 24.91 34.72 -4.68
N ARG A 867 24.78 33.56 -5.35
CA ARG A 867 24.38 33.44 -6.76
C ARG A 867 23.01 34.08 -7.03
N PHE A 868 22.08 34.01 -6.08
CA PHE A 868 20.69 34.44 -6.23
C PHE A 868 20.31 35.67 -5.39
N GLN A 869 21.16 36.10 -4.44
CA GLN A 869 20.95 37.33 -3.66
C GLN A 869 20.63 38.56 -4.53
N LYS A 870 21.24 38.68 -5.72
CA LYS A 870 21.05 39.80 -6.68
C LYS A 870 20.00 39.53 -7.78
N THR A 871 19.16 38.50 -7.64
CA THR A 871 18.07 38.17 -8.57
C THR A 871 16.73 37.88 -7.89
N GLY A 872 16.76 37.33 -6.66
CA GLY A 872 15.65 36.53 -6.15
C GLY A 872 15.86 35.05 -6.52
N GLN A 873 15.13 34.18 -5.83
CA GLN A 873 15.18 32.73 -6.00
C GLN A 873 14.67 32.33 -7.40
N PRO A 874 15.33 31.42 -8.13
CA PRO A 874 14.68 30.74 -9.24
C PRO A 874 13.46 29.97 -8.73
N VAL A 875 12.43 29.91 -9.56
CA VAL A 875 11.22 29.12 -9.36
C VAL A 875 11.02 28.27 -10.60
N ILE A 876 10.83 26.97 -10.39
CA ILE A 876 10.64 25.99 -11.46
C ILE A 876 9.18 25.58 -11.42
N VAL A 877 8.48 25.70 -12.56
CA VAL A 877 7.04 25.44 -12.62
C VAL A 877 6.75 24.43 -13.71
N GLY A 878 6.35 23.22 -13.31
CA GLY A 878 6.08 22.11 -14.22
C GLY A 878 4.67 22.19 -14.81
N GLY A 879 4.56 22.34 -16.13
CA GLY A 879 3.27 22.24 -16.83
C GLY A 879 2.93 20.79 -17.14
N SER A 880 3.06 20.41 -18.41
CA SER A 880 2.91 19.03 -18.87
C SER A 880 3.96 18.68 -19.91
N MET A 881 4.10 17.38 -20.18
CA MET A 881 4.95 16.79 -21.22
C MET A 881 4.72 17.31 -22.65
N GLU A 882 3.65 18.09 -22.88
CA GLU A 882 3.32 18.75 -24.15
C GLU A 882 3.39 20.27 -24.09
N THR A 883 2.94 20.86 -22.99
CA THR A 883 2.78 22.32 -22.85
C THR A 883 4.08 23.00 -22.43
N GLY A 884 5.01 22.24 -21.85
CA GLY A 884 6.29 22.71 -21.37
C GLY A 884 6.26 23.12 -19.90
N SER A 885 7.27 23.88 -19.51
CA SER A 885 7.48 24.39 -18.15
C SER A 885 7.91 25.85 -18.20
N TYR A 886 7.98 26.52 -17.05
CA TYR A 886 8.53 27.87 -16.94
C TYR A 886 9.63 27.94 -15.89
N VAL A 887 10.61 28.81 -16.16
CA VAL A 887 11.50 29.37 -15.14
C VAL A 887 10.98 30.77 -14.80
N CYS A 888 10.67 30.96 -13.53
CA CYS A 888 10.33 32.25 -12.95
C CYS A 888 11.37 32.65 -11.90
N VAL A 889 11.24 33.84 -11.33
CA VAL A 889 12.05 34.34 -10.23
C VAL A 889 11.19 35.00 -9.16
N GLY A 890 11.54 34.77 -7.89
CA GLY A 890 10.88 35.36 -6.73
C GLY A 890 11.07 36.86 -6.62
N THR A 891 10.11 37.53 -6.01
CA THR A 891 10.02 39.01 -5.96
C THR A 891 9.87 39.52 -4.53
N GLN A 892 9.96 40.84 -4.35
CA GLN A 892 9.65 41.44 -3.06
C GLN A 892 8.13 41.33 -2.74
N GLN A 893 7.26 41.42 -3.75
CA GLN A 893 5.80 41.24 -3.58
C GLN A 893 5.45 39.85 -3.02
N ALA A 894 6.18 38.79 -3.39
CA ALA A 894 6.00 37.48 -2.78
C ALA A 894 6.28 37.50 -1.27
N MET A 895 7.33 38.21 -0.84
CA MET A 895 7.67 38.34 0.58
C MET A 895 6.65 39.17 1.36
N ASP A 896 6.03 40.15 0.70
CA ASP A 896 5.08 41.08 1.33
C ASP A 896 3.63 40.56 1.33
N GLU A 897 3.24 39.68 0.38
CA GLU A 897 1.84 39.22 0.23
C GLU A 897 1.63 37.70 0.32
N SER A 898 2.55 36.87 -0.20
CA SER A 898 2.33 35.42 -0.35
C SER A 898 3.21 34.53 0.54
N LEU A 899 3.73 35.08 1.64
CA LEU A 899 4.69 34.39 2.53
C LEU A 899 5.84 33.77 1.73
N GLY A 900 6.42 34.57 0.83
CA GLY A 900 7.51 34.16 -0.07
C GLY A 900 7.19 32.90 -0.87
N SER A 901 5.98 32.78 -1.42
CA SER A 901 5.50 31.55 -2.09
C SER A 901 4.78 31.80 -3.41
N THR A 902 4.74 30.79 -4.29
CA THR A 902 4.00 30.81 -5.56
C THR A 902 3.57 29.38 -5.97
N MET A 903 2.98 29.22 -7.15
CA MET A 903 2.64 27.96 -7.83
C MET A 903 3.77 26.91 -7.87
N HIS A 904 3.42 25.62 -8.01
CA HIS A 904 4.35 24.51 -8.30
C HIS A 904 4.24 23.95 -9.72
N GLY A 905 3.08 24.09 -10.35
CA GLY A 905 2.84 23.54 -11.68
C GLY A 905 1.61 24.13 -12.34
N SER A 906 0.99 23.39 -13.26
CA SER A 906 -0.32 23.76 -13.80
C SER A 906 -1.48 23.56 -12.82
N GLY A 907 -1.42 22.50 -12.01
CA GLY A 907 -2.62 21.95 -11.34
C GLY A 907 -3.59 21.28 -12.33
N ARG A 908 -4.41 20.34 -11.86
CA ARG A 908 -5.30 19.56 -12.73
C ARG A 908 -6.63 20.28 -12.98
N THR A 909 -7.10 20.28 -14.22
CA THR A 909 -8.47 20.67 -14.62
C THR A 909 -9.41 19.48 -14.65
N MET A 910 -8.85 18.28 -14.81
CA MET A 910 -9.60 17.04 -14.88
C MET A 910 -8.79 15.86 -14.35
N SER A 911 -9.52 14.81 -14.03
CA SER A 911 -9.01 13.54 -13.55
C SER A 911 -8.15 12.82 -14.60
N ARG A 912 -7.24 11.92 -14.19
CA ARG A 912 -6.31 11.19 -15.10
C ARG A 912 -7.04 10.39 -16.20
N GLN A 913 -8.12 9.72 -15.82
CA GLN A 913 -9.07 9.01 -16.67
C GLN A 913 -9.73 9.87 -17.74
N LYS A 914 -10.29 11.01 -17.34
CA LYS A 914 -10.92 11.94 -18.29
C LYS A 914 -9.91 12.48 -19.31
N ALA A 915 -8.63 12.56 -18.96
CA ALA A 915 -7.57 12.80 -19.93
C ALA A 915 -7.44 11.64 -20.93
N LYS A 916 -7.27 10.39 -20.48
CA LYS A 916 -7.12 9.26 -21.42
C LYS A 916 -8.34 8.97 -22.30
N GLU A 917 -9.55 9.25 -21.80
CA GLU A 917 -10.78 9.11 -22.58
C GLU A 917 -10.77 10.05 -23.79
N LEU A 918 -10.15 11.23 -23.62
CA LEU A 918 -9.95 12.24 -24.66
C LEU A 918 -8.65 12.04 -25.47
N TYR A 919 -7.62 11.40 -24.89
CA TYR A 919 -6.27 11.29 -25.47
C TYR A 919 -5.73 9.86 -25.42
N ARG A 920 -5.52 9.24 -26.59
CA ARG A 920 -4.92 7.90 -26.68
C ARG A 920 -3.40 7.96 -26.68
N GLY A 921 -2.75 7.20 -25.81
CA GLY A 921 -1.28 7.23 -25.63
C GLY A 921 -0.46 7.11 -26.92
N ASN A 922 -0.82 6.22 -27.85
CA ASN A 922 -0.09 6.05 -29.11
C ASN A 922 -0.29 7.23 -30.09
N GLU A 923 -1.50 7.79 -30.14
CA GLU A 923 -1.82 8.95 -30.98
C GLU A 923 -1.21 10.23 -30.40
N LEU A 924 -1.17 10.33 -29.06
CA LEU A 924 -0.50 11.38 -28.31
C LEU A 924 1.02 11.29 -28.50
N LEU A 925 1.60 10.09 -28.46
CA LEU A 925 3.01 9.85 -28.78
C LEU A 925 3.33 10.26 -30.23
N ALA A 926 2.53 9.84 -31.22
CA ALA A 926 2.73 10.22 -32.61
C ALA A 926 2.53 11.73 -32.84
N SER A 927 1.59 12.36 -32.12
CA SER A 927 1.38 13.81 -32.10
C SER A 927 2.57 14.56 -31.47
N MET A 928 3.18 13.98 -30.43
CA MET A 928 4.39 14.52 -29.81
C MET A 928 5.62 14.33 -30.72
N GLU A 929 5.85 13.14 -31.27
CA GLU A 929 6.97 12.88 -32.19
C GLU A 929 6.88 13.73 -33.48
N SER A 930 5.68 13.94 -34.04
CA SER A 930 5.48 14.84 -35.19
C SER A 930 5.64 16.33 -34.84
N ARG A 931 5.50 16.71 -33.56
CA ARG A 931 5.93 18.02 -33.01
C ARG A 931 7.42 18.05 -32.60
N GLY A 932 8.16 16.96 -32.78
CA GLY A 932 9.59 16.83 -32.46
C GLY A 932 9.92 16.40 -31.02
N ILE A 933 8.92 15.99 -30.23
CA ILE A 933 9.05 15.58 -28.83
C ILE A 933 9.18 14.05 -28.75
N ILE A 934 10.34 13.55 -28.30
CA ILE A 934 10.64 12.12 -28.18
C ILE A 934 10.31 11.62 -26.77
N VAL A 935 9.42 10.63 -26.62
CA VAL A 935 9.02 10.15 -25.29
C VAL A 935 9.32 8.67 -25.05
N LYS A 936 9.81 8.35 -23.86
CA LYS A 936 9.96 7.00 -23.29
C LYS A 936 9.15 6.89 -21.99
N ALA A 937 7.92 6.40 -22.09
CA ALA A 937 7.11 6.11 -20.91
C ALA A 937 7.19 4.63 -20.52
N ALA A 938 7.14 4.33 -19.23
CA ALA A 938 6.99 2.97 -18.71
C ALA A 938 5.63 2.35 -19.13
N SER A 939 4.62 3.16 -19.45
CA SER A 939 3.36 2.72 -20.07
C SER A 939 2.77 3.80 -20.99
N MET A 940 2.07 3.39 -22.06
CA MET A 940 1.35 4.32 -22.94
C MET A 940 0.07 4.89 -22.30
N GLN A 941 -0.48 4.24 -21.28
CA GLN A 941 -1.61 4.78 -20.51
C GLN A 941 -1.16 5.89 -19.56
N GLY A 942 -0.02 5.73 -18.86
CA GLY A 942 0.59 6.82 -18.08
C GLY A 942 1.08 8.02 -18.91
N LEU A 943 1.23 7.82 -20.23
CA LEU A 943 1.41 8.93 -21.16
C LEU A 943 0.10 9.69 -21.39
N ALA A 944 -1.02 8.98 -21.56
CA ALA A 944 -2.34 9.56 -21.86
C ALA A 944 -2.95 10.36 -20.69
N GLU A 945 -2.75 9.92 -19.45
CA GLU A 945 -3.25 10.58 -18.22
C GLU A 945 -2.62 11.96 -17.97
N GLU A 946 -1.45 12.15 -18.55
CA GLU A 946 -0.54 13.27 -18.38
C GLU A 946 -0.57 14.21 -19.60
N ALA A 947 -1.54 14.01 -20.51
CA ALA A 947 -1.84 14.89 -21.62
C ALA A 947 -2.04 16.34 -21.19
N GLY A 948 -1.61 17.30 -22.00
CA GLY A 948 -1.53 18.71 -21.60
C GLY A 948 -2.86 19.38 -21.32
N ALA A 949 -3.94 18.93 -21.94
CA ALA A 949 -5.28 19.45 -21.65
C ALA A 949 -5.87 18.92 -20.32
N ALA A 950 -5.24 17.92 -19.69
CA ALA A 950 -5.64 17.42 -18.38
C ALA A 950 -5.35 18.38 -17.20
N TYR A 951 -4.54 19.38 -17.52
CA TYR A 951 -3.96 20.37 -16.63
C TYR A 951 -4.49 21.77 -16.98
N LYS A 952 -4.40 22.73 -16.06
CA LYS A 952 -4.63 24.15 -16.43
C LYS A 952 -3.55 24.56 -17.43
N ASN A 953 -3.85 25.50 -18.32
CA ASN A 953 -2.82 26.05 -19.20
C ASN A 953 -1.72 26.69 -18.34
N ILE A 954 -0.53 26.11 -18.39
CA ILE A 954 0.64 26.55 -17.61
C ILE A 954 0.93 28.04 -17.81
N SER A 955 0.66 28.57 -19.00
CA SER A 955 0.84 29.99 -19.31
C SER A 955 -0.16 30.87 -18.54
N ASP A 956 -1.44 30.48 -18.46
CA ASP A 956 -2.46 31.24 -17.73
C ASP A 956 -2.21 31.25 -16.21
N VAL A 957 -1.68 30.15 -15.67
CA VAL A 957 -1.25 30.05 -14.27
C VAL A 957 -0.06 30.98 -14.00
N VAL A 958 0.98 30.89 -14.83
CA VAL A 958 2.20 31.69 -14.69
C VAL A 958 1.95 33.19 -14.92
N ASP A 959 1.15 33.54 -15.93
CA ASP A 959 0.77 34.93 -16.21
C ASP A 959 -0.10 35.52 -15.09
N THR A 960 -0.96 34.73 -14.44
CA THR A 960 -1.70 35.16 -13.23
C THR A 960 -0.75 35.56 -12.10
N MET A 961 0.23 34.71 -11.78
CA MET A 961 1.20 35.00 -10.71
C MET A 961 2.22 36.09 -11.11
N HIS A 962 2.37 36.36 -12.41
CA HIS A 962 3.20 37.43 -12.95
C HIS A 962 2.50 38.80 -12.95
N GLU A 963 1.23 38.90 -13.36
CA GLU A 963 0.41 40.12 -13.24
C GLU A 963 0.15 40.47 -11.76
N ALA A 964 0.06 39.45 -10.89
CA ALA A 964 0.06 39.65 -9.44
C ALA A 964 1.43 40.14 -8.89
N GLY A 965 2.50 40.07 -9.69
CA GLY A 965 3.85 40.44 -9.28
C GLY A 965 4.54 39.45 -8.33
N ILE A 966 3.86 38.38 -7.91
CA ILE A 966 4.37 37.36 -6.98
C ILE A 966 5.59 36.63 -7.55
N SER A 967 5.55 36.22 -8.82
CA SER A 967 6.69 35.57 -9.47
C SER A 967 6.88 36.10 -10.88
N LYS A 968 8.05 36.67 -11.18
CA LYS A 968 8.35 37.23 -12.49
C LYS A 968 8.78 36.12 -13.45
N LYS A 969 8.25 36.11 -14.68
CA LYS A 969 8.73 35.23 -15.75
C LYS A 969 10.21 35.51 -16.09
N VAL A 970 10.95 34.46 -16.42
CA VAL A 970 12.34 34.54 -16.90
C VAL A 970 12.46 33.88 -18.27
N CYS A 971 11.95 32.65 -18.44
CA CYS A 971 11.74 32.03 -19.74
C CYS A 971 10.73 30.86 -19.68
N ARG A 972 10.22 30.48 -20.86
CA ARG A 972 9.43 29.27 -21.10
C ARG A 972 10.31 28.17 -21.70
N LEU A 973 10.10 26.95 -21.22
CA LEU A 973 10.81 25.75 -21.64
C LEU A 973 9.84 24.86 -22.43
N ALA A 974 10.17 24.51 -23.67
CA ALA A 974 9.39 23.55 -24.47
C ALA A 974 9.97 22.13 -24.35
N PRO A 975 9.16 21.06 -24.27
CA PRO A 975 9.69 19.70 -24.25
C PRO A 975 10.35 19.35 -25.59
N ILE A 976 11.41 18.54 -25.56
CA ILE A 976 11.96 17.85 -26.75
C ILE A 976 12.25 16.37 -26.48
N GLY A 977 12.52 16.00 -25.22
CA GLY A 977 12.65 14.61 -24.78
C GLY A 977 11.91 14.40 -23.47
N ASN A 978 11.23 13.28 -23.27
CA ASN A 978 10.51 13.01 -22.01
C ASN A 978 10.64 11.55 -21.58
N ILE A 979 10.70 11.35 -20.27
CA ILE A 979 10.71 10.04 -19.60
C ILE A 979 9.66 10.08 -18.51
N LYS A 980 8.70 9.14 -18.53
CA LYS A 980 7.54 9.09 -17.63
C LYS A 980 7.40 7.68 -17.04
N GLY A 981 6.97 7.58 -15.77
CA GLY A 981 6.80 6.29 -15.06
C GLY A 981 5.38 5.76 -14.95
#